data_AF-A0A327WA64-F1
#
_entry.id   AF-A0A327WA64-F1
#
_cell.length_a   1.000
_cell.length_b   1.000
_cell.length_c   1.000
_cell.angle_alpha   90.00
_cell.angle_beta   90.00
_cell.angle_gamma   90.00
#
_symmetry.space_group_name_H-M   'P 1'
#
loop_
_entity.id
_entity.type
_entity.pdbx_description
1 polymer ?
#
loop_
_entity_poly.entity_id
_entity_poly.type
_entity_poly.pdbx_seq_one_letter_code
_entity_poly.pdbx_strand_id
1 'polypeptide(L)'
;MCKRMKLLHKHLLTALLTLMLSAIWAGSEAQNFPVTAQVQVLPPVSAQITSLYQGTRPKMIVTLINTDMRKPVLKVRLRFTIKGTLATLRNKDYAYYPPIELEAGVPLQLTLDDLAPYFKTDNLDISGIPSWQFAQTSKLPDGYYTYCVEVIETISGQQVSSPQLGCSPTVWITTSEPPLLNLPKKGETVAMRDPMNLIFNWTPRHMNSPNAAFQTQYEFTIAELWDTITPPEAAFSNTPPLYQEIVNTTTFLYGPVNPPLLPYKRYAWRVRAIAKQGLDEYDIFRNNGYSEIFYFSLQEDCQPPQMVASSVENGKITISWSPSPKMFEYRVEYREQGNSDASWFNMKTTDDRVTLYDVLPGRSYEYRVGGSCTEGITSFGDIRGFKVPQRDTALMSRCGLIPNINISNRTPIAQLVSGDMIFAGDFPVRIITVNGAGSYSGTGYVMVPFLGDQKVAVNFNGITVNTDRKLIGGVIMTTYDANKKLASVGEVVNAIKDLASVVNDLGRLSLDMNYLDYKKITEELRKMAEDELPQELKDRVIAAADKMDKAKTDYDQAKKEYDEATTPEEKSKAKEKMKAAQSQLEEAKKEVEAVNKEKQKLIKAASDLIIKAIKSLKNDIKTGDSDKQNYQNALDALKSQVVTNAGETLPSGWGVADLGTAEEEASDQVMSDRRQFTQQVRDLYSLKLLYIRGELFKAFFKYFDSSDKVSQEFGKDPVVNGRQLLKEVLQKKQDKVPDDEIIEFIKSSLIKYLEETAKEVSYE
;
A
#
# COMPACT_ATOMS: atom_id res chain seq x y z
N MET A 1 -90.26 -62.44 51.50
CA MET A 1 -89.94 -61.38 50.51
C MET A 1 -88.44 -61.19 50.24
N CYS A 2 -87.56 -61.17 51.27
CA CYS A 2 -86.12 -60.85 51.09
C CYS A 2 -85.30 -61.79 50.17
N LYS A 3 -85.63 -63.09 50.07
CA LYS A 3 -84.89 -64.05 49.22
C LYS A 3 -85.18 -63.90 47.72
N ARG A 4 -86.42 -63.54 47.33
CA ARG A 4 -86.80 -63.29 45.93
C ARG A 4 -86.16 -62.01 45.38
N MET A 5 -86.00 -60.99 46.22
CA MET A 5 -85.40 -59.71 45.82
C MET A 5 -83.89 -59.82 45.55
N LYS A 6 -83.15 -60.62 46.35
CA LYS A 6 -81.73 -60.92 46.09
C LYS A 6 -81.52 -61.78 44.83
N LEU A 7 -82.45 -62.69 44.53
CA LEU A 7 -82.37 -63.51 43.31
C LEU A 7 -82.64 -62.67 42.06
N LEU A 8 -83.65 -61.79 42.08
CA LEU A 8 -83.92 -60.82 41.02
C LEU A 8 -82.76 -59.86 40.79
N HIS A 9 -82.12 -59.35 41.86
CA HIS A 9 -80.97 -58.46 41.73
C HIS A 9 -79.75 -59.17 41.12
N LYS A 10 -79.54 -60.46 41.43
CA LYS A 10 -78.45 -61.27 40.85
C LYS A 10 -78.70 -61.59 39.37
N HIS A 11 -79.95 -61.85 38.98
CA HIS A 11 -80.34 -62.03 37.57
C HIS A 11 -80.29 -60.72 36.78
N LEU A 12 -80.64 -59.59 37.40
CA LEU A 12 -80.52 -58.27 36.77
C LEU A 12 -79.04 -57.88 36.56
N LEU A 13 -78.18 -58.12 37.55
CA LEU A 13 -76.74 -57.83 37.44
C LEU A 13 -76.05 -58.70 36.37
N THR A 14 -76.42 -59.98 36.31
CA THR A 14 -75.87 -60.90 35.28
C THR A 14 -76.38 -60.55 33.88
N ALA A 15 -77.64 -60.14 33.74
CA ALA A 15 -78.17 -59.64 32.47
C ALA A 15 -77.52 -58.31 32.04
N LEU A 16 -77.21 -57.42 32.99
CA LEU A 16 -76.52 -56.16 32.69
C LEU A 16 -75.06 -56.39 32.28
N LEU A 17 -74.39 -57.37 32.92
CA LEU A 17 -73.02 -57.75 32.59
C LEU A 17 -72.91 -58.41 31.21
N THR A 18 -73.89 -59.25 30.83
CA THR A 18 -73.93 -59.87 29.50
C THR A 18 -74.32 -58.87 28.40
N LEU A 19 -75.14 -57.87 28.71
CA LEU A 19 -75.44 -56.77 27.79
C LEU A 19 -74.21 -55.86 27.59
N MET A 20 -73.43 -55.58 28.65
CA MET A 20 -72.15 -54.87 28.51
C MET A 20 -71.11 -55.69 27.75
N LEU A 21 -70.97 -56.99 28.01
CA LEU A 21 -70.02 -57.84 27.28
C LEU A 21 -70.37 -57.98 25.78
N SER A 22 -71.66 -58.02 25.42
CA SER A 22 -72.09 -58.06 24.02
C SER A 22 -71.94 -56.71 23.32
N ALA A 23 -72.11 -55.59 24.03
CA ALA A 23 -71.80 -54.25 23.50
C ALA A 23 -70.29 -54.03 23.26
N ILE A 24 -69.42 -54.69 24.03
CA ILE A 24 -67.95 -54.64 23.83
C ILE A 24 -67.52 -55.47 22.60
N TRP A 25 -68.27 -56.50 22.20
CA TRP A 25 -67.98 -57.32 21.02
C TRP A 25 -68.52 -56.74 19.71
N ALA A 26 -69.52 -55.85 19.76
CA ALA A 26 -70.11 -55.24 18.57
C ALA A 26 -69.27 -54.11 17.92
N GLY A 27 -68.13 -53.74 18.52
CA GLY A 27 -67.34 -52.56 18.11
C GLY A 27 -66.02 -52.84 17.37
N SER A 28 -65.69 -54.09 17.03
CA SER A 28 -64.43 -54.42 16.34
C SER A 28 -64.68 -54.96 14.94
N GLU A 29 -65.06 -54.09 14.00
CA GLU A 29 -64.80 -54.39 12.59
C GLU A 29 -63.28 -54.31 12.35
N ALA A 30 -62.62 -55.46 12.36
CA ALA A 30 -61.33 -55.57 11.68
C ALA A 30 -61.60 -55.37 10.18
N GLN A 31 -61.52 -54.13 9.71
CA GLN A 31 -61.62 -53.81 8.29
C GLN A 31 -60.44 -54.49 7.58
N ASN A 32 -60.73 -55.61 6.92
CA ASN A 32 -59.74 -56.34 6.15
C ASN A 32 -59.53 -55.60 4.83
N PHE A 33 -58.39 -54.95 4.68
CA PHE A 33 -58.03 -54.21 3.47
C PHE A 33 -57.52 -55.18 2.40
N PRO A 34 -58.18 -55.27 1.23
CA PRO A 34 -57.82 -56.25 0.20
C PRO A 34 -56.52 -55.92 -0.55
N VAL A 35 -55.90 -54.76 -0.31
CA VAL A 35 -54.61 -54.41 -0.89
C VAL A 35 -53.59 -54.11 0.20
N THR A 36 -52.41 -54.73 0.09
CA THR A 36 -51.24 -54.36 0.91
C THR A 36 -50.31 -53.47 0.09
N ALA A 37 -49.87 -52.36 0.67
CA ALA A 37 -48.90 -51.45 0.09
C ALA A 37 -47.65 -51.42 0.96
N GLN A 38 -46.47 -51.54 0.36
CA GLN A 38 -45.18 -51.40 1.03
C GLN A 38 -44.38 -50.29 0.36
N VAL A 39 -43.83 -49.38 1.16
CA VAL A 39 -43.03 -48.25 0.69
C VAL A 39 -41.64 -48.31 1.31
N GLN A 40 -40.60 -48.20 0.50
CA GLN A 40 -39.21 -48.10 0.94
C GLN A 40 -38.54 -46.92 0.25
N VAL A 41 -37.72 -46.16 0.99
CA VAL A 41 -36.91 -45.05 0.45
C VAL A 41 -35.45 -45.39 0.64
N LEU A 42 -34.66 -45.25 -0.42
CA LEU A 42 -33.25 -45.65 -0.46
C LEU A 42 -32.33 -44.42 -0.34
N PRO A 43 -31.25 -44.50 0.48
CA PRO A 43 -30.26 -43.42 0.54
C PRO A 43 -29.39 -43.35 -0.74
N PRO A 44 -28.81 -42.18 -1.07
CA PRO A 44 -28.95 -40.90 -0.39
C PRO A 44 -30.33 -40.28 -0.67
N VAL A 45 -30.92 -39.69 0.37
CA VAL A 45 -32.23 -39.02 0.27
C VAL A 45 -32.01 -37.55 -0.07
N SER A 46 -32.63 -37.09 -1.15
CA SER A 46 -32.60 -35.68 -1.57
C SER A 46 -33.83 -34.93 -1.09
N ALA A 47 -33.66 -33.62 -0.89
CA ALA A 47 -34.77 -32.69 -0.69
C ALA A 47 -35.64 -32.55 -1.95
N GLN A 48 -35.09 -32.77 -3.14
CA GLN A 48 -35.84 -32.61 -4.39
C GLN A 48 -36.84 -33.76 -4.58
N ILE A 49 -38.13 -33.45 -4.72
CA ILE A 49 -39.17 -34.47 -4.94
C ILE A 49 -39.05 -35.16 -6.31
N THR A 50 -38.42 -34.51 -7.28
CA THR A 50 -38.14 -35.04 -8.62
C THR A 50 -37.25 -36.28 -8.56
N SER A 51 -36.35 -36.35 -7.57
CA SER A 51 -35.47 -37.51 -7.35
C SER A 51 -36.20 -38.81 -7.04
N LEU A 52 -37.49 -38.75 -6.69
CA LEU A 52 -38.30 -39.93 -6.40
C LEU A 52 -38.73 -40.69 -7.66
N TYR A 53 -38.78 -40.01 -8.81
CA TYR A 53 -39.25 -40.55 -10.08
C TYR A 53 -38.30 -40.26 -11.27
N GLN A 54 -37.18 -39.57 -11.05
CA GLN A 54 -36.15 -39.34 -12.06
C GLN A 54 -34.83 -40.01 -11.68
N GLY A 55 -34.03 -40.40 -12.68
CA GLY A 55 -32.70 -40.99 -12.52
C GLY A 55 -32.60 -42.40 -13.08
N THR A 56 -31.40 -42.99 -12.99
CA THR A 56 -31.16 -44.36 -13.50
C THR A 56 -31.56 -45.47 -12.53
N ARG A 57 -31.80 -45.14 -11.25
CA ARG A 57 -32.17 -46.08 -10.19
C ARG A 57 -33.32 -45.54 -9.33
N PRO A 58 -34.30 -46.38 -8.96
CA PRO A 58 -35.39 -45.94 -8.09
C PRO A 58 -34.91 -45.58 -6.69
N LYS A 59 -35.33 -44.41 -6.20
CA LYS A 59 -35.08 -43.93 -4.83
C LYS A 59 -36.25 -44.17 -3.90
N MET A 60 -37.43 -44.42 -4.46
CA MET A 60 -38.60 -44.93 -3.76
C MET A 60 -39.06 -46.21 -4.45
N ILE A 61 -39.26 -47.26 -3.66
CA ILE A 61 -39.84 -48.52 -4.11
C ILE A 61 -41.23 -48.62 -3.49
N VAL A 62 -42.25 -48.73 -4.35
CA VAL A 62 -43.63 -48.96 -3.94
C VAL A 62 -44.06 -50.30 -4.51
N THR A 63 -44.43 -51.22 -3.63
CA THR A 63 -44.92 -52.55 -3.98
C THR A 63 -46.34 -52.71 -3.51
N LEU A 64 -47.24 -53.09 -4.41
CA LEU A 64 -48.66 -53.28 -4.17
C LEU A 64 -49.02 -54.74 -4.40
N ILE A 65 -49.86 -55.33 -3.56
CA ILE A 65 -50.39 -56.68 -3.77
C ILE A 65 -51.88 -56.72 -3.45
N ASN A 66 -52.68 -57.20 -4.39
CA ASN A 66 -54.09 -57.51 -4.17
C ASN A 66 -54.19 -58.89 -3.51
N THR A 67 -54.67 -58.95 -2.27
CA THR A 67 -54.87 -60.18 -1.50
C THR A 67 -56.29 -60.73 -1.62
N ASP A 68 -57.20 -60.03 -2.29
CA ASP A 68 -58.57 -60.47 -2.51
C ASP A 68 -58.71 -61.32 -3.79
N MET A 69 -58.72 -62.64 -3.60
CA MET A 69 -58.89 -63.61 -4.68
C MET A 69 -60.30 -63.60 -5.31
N ARG A 70 -61.28 -62.89 -4.71
CA ARG A 70 -62.64 -62.79 -5.27
C ARG A 70 -62.73 -61.72 -6.36
N LYS A 71 -61.81 -60.75 -6.37
CA LYS A 71 -61.67 -59.72 -7.39
C LYS A 71 -60.34 -59.93 -8.14
N PRO A 72 -60.34 -60.71 -9.24
CA PRO A 72 -59.08 -61.12 -9.90
C PRO A 72 -58.28 -59.94 -10.46
N VAL A 73 -58.95 -58.86 -10.86
CA VAL A 73 -58.31 -57.61 -11.31
C VAL A 73 -58.95 -56.44 -10.58
N LEU A 74 -58.12 -55.61 -9.94
CA LEU A 74 -58.55 -54.41 -9.22
C LEU A 74 -57.90 -53.17 -9.84
N LYS A 75 -58.71 -52.23 -10.31
CA LYS A 75 -58.24 -50.94 -10.85
C LYS A 75 -58.14 -49.91 -9.75
N VAL A 76 -56.93 -49.50 -9.41
CA VAL A 76 -56.65 -48.60 -8.30
C VAL A 76 -55.95 -47.32 -8.75
N ARG A 77 -56.02 -46.29 -7.92
CA ARG A 77 -55.15 -45.12 -7.97
C ARG A 77 -54.51 -44.94 -6.61
N LEU A 78 -53.40 -44.23 -6.56
CA LEU A 78 -52.70 -43.93 -5.32
C LEU A 78 -53.05 -42.54 -4.80
N ARG A 79 -52.91 -42.37 -3.50
CA ARG A 79 -52.84 -41.07 -2.85
C ARG A 79 -51.57 -41.07 -2.02
N PHE A 80 -50.55 -40.35 -2.48
CA PHE A 80 -49.33 -40.14 -1.72
C PHE A 80 -49.54 -39.04 -0.68
N THR A 81 -48.95 -39.24 0.48
CA THR A 81 -48.79 -38.21 1.51
C THR A 81 -47.35 -38.27 2.03
N ILE A 82 -46.59 -37.19 1.81
CA ILE A 82 -45.27 -36.98 2.41
C ILE A 82 -45.49 -36.21 3.69
N LYS A 83 -45.26 -36.86 4.83
CA LYS A 83 -45.43 -36.28 6.17
C LYS A 83 -44.06 -35.83 6.68
N GLY A 84 -43.89 -34.54 6.91
CA GLY A 84 -42.70 -33.96 7.49
C GLY A 84 -43.00 -33.12 8.73
N THR A 85 -41.94 -32.75 9.45
CA THR A 85 -42.07 -31.87 10.64
C THR A 85 -42.54 -30.46 10.27
N LEU A 86 -42.09 -29.92 9.14
CA LEU A 86 -42.34 -28.54 8.70
C LEU A 86 -43.31 -28.43 7.53
N ALA A 87 -43.42 -29.50 6.72
CA ALA A 87 -44.26 -29.52 5.53
C ALA A 87 -44.97 -30.86 5.39
N THR A 88 -46.22 -30.82 4.95
CA THR A 88 -46.94 -32.01 4.49
C THR A 88 -47.42 -31.79 3.07
N LEU A 89 -47.07 -32.72 2.19
CA LEU A 89 -47.48 -32.72 0.79
C LEU A 89 -48.41 -33.90 0.58
N ARG A 90 -49.58 -33.67 -0.01
CA ARG A 90 -50.56 -34.72 -0.29
C ARG A 90 -51.05 -34.60 -1.71
N ASN A 91 -51.31 -35.71 -2.38
CA ASN A 91 -51.96 -35.67 -3.68
C ASN A 91 -53.38 -35.11 -3.62
N LYS A 92 -53.70 -34.22 -4.57
CA LYS A 92 -55.05 -33.72 -4.78
C LYS A 92 -55.99 -34.87 -5.12
N ASP A 93 -57.14 -34.91 -4.48
CA ASP A 93 -58.13 -35.96 -4.70
C ASP A 93 -58.86 -35.86 -6.04
N TYR A 94 -58.87 -34.67 -6.66
CA TYR A 94 -59.56 -34.36 -7.92
C TYR A 94 -58.61 -34.27 -9.13
N ALA A 95 -57.30 -34.50 -8.95
CA ALA A 95 -56.37 -34.57 -10.08
C ALA A 95 -56.48 -35.91 -10.80
N TYR A 96 -56.20 -35.90 -12.11
CA TYR A 96 -56.21 -37.12 -12.92
C TYR A 96 -54.91 -37.90 -12.74
N TYR A 97 -55.03 -39.17 -12.39
CA TYR A 97 -53.93 -40.11 -12.29
C TYR A 97 -54.25 -41.36 -13.12
N PRO A 98 -53.29 -41.90 -13.91
CA PRO A 98 -53.49 -43.14 -14.64
C PRO A 98 -53.90 -44.30 -13.70
N PRO A 99 -54.94 -45.08 -14.01
CA PRO A 99 -55.31 -46.26 -13.23
C PRO A 99 -54.20 -47.33 -13.29
N ILE A 100 -53.91 -47.93 -12.14
CA ILE A 100 -52.99 -49.07 -11.98
C ILE A 100 -53.84 -50.34 -11.84
N GLU A 101 -53.54 -51.38 -12.62
CA GLU A 101 -54.23 -52.66 -12.56
C GLU A 101 -53.47 -53.62 -11.64
N LEU A 102 -54.15 -54.14 -10.61
CA LEU A 102 -53.59 -55.12 -9.67
C LEU A 102 -54.24 -56.48 -9.90
N GLU A 103 -53.44 -57.47 -10.26
CA GLU A 103 -53.84 -58.88 -10.33
C GLU A 103 -53.79 -59.53 -8.94
N ALA A 104 -54.78 -60.36 -8.63
CA ALA A 104 -54.86 -61.04 -7.34
C ALA A 104 -53.66 -61.98 -7.11
N GLY A 105 -52.98 -61.83 -5.97
CA GLY A 105 -51.83 -62.64 -5.56
C GLY A 105 -50.49 -62.27 -6.21
N VAL A 106 -50.47 -61.33 -7.16
CA VAL A 106 -49.24 -60.91 -7.86
C VAL A 106 -48.74 -59.58 -7.28
N PRO A 107 -47.52 -59.51 -6.72
CA PRO A 107 -46.94 -58.25 -6.28
C PRO A 107 -46.53 -57.40 -7.49
N LEU A 108 -47.10 -56.20 -7.58
CA LEU A 108 -46.75 -55.18 -8.57
C LEU A 108 -45.80 -54.17 -7.95
N GLN A 109 -44.58 -54.07 -8.48
CA GLN A 109 -43.65 -52.98 -8.18
C GLN A 109 -43.83 -51.86 -9.20
N LEU A 110 -44.06 -50.64 -8.72
CA LEU A 110 -44.26 -49.48 -9.60
C LEU A 110 -42.95 -49.01 -10.23
N THR A 111 -43.03 -48.57 -11.48
CA THR A 111 -41.92 -47.96 -12.21
C THR A 111 -41.80 -46.47 -11.88
N LEU A 112 -40.69 -45.86 -12.31
CA LEU A 112 -40.49 -44.41 -12.19
C LEU A 112 -41.57 -43.61 -12.94
N ASP A 113 -41.96 -44.07 -14.12
CA ASP A 113 -42.99 -43.44 -14.94
C ASP A 113 -44.38 -43.55 -14.29
N ASP A 114 -44.68 -44.65 -13.60
CA ASP A 114 -45.93 -44.81 -12.83
C ASP A 114 -46.01 -43.82 -11.67
N LEU A 115 -44.87 -43.50 -11.05
CA LEU A 115 -44.77 -42.57 -9.92
C LEU A 115 -44.80 -41.10 -10.35
N ALA A 116 -44.27 -40.77 -11.54
CA ALA A 116 -44.09 -39.40 -12.00
C ALA A 116 -45.35 -38.51 -11.94
N PRO A 117 -46.56 -38.96 -12.33
CA PRO A 117 -47.79 -38.15 -12.24
C PRO A 117 -48.13 -37.70 -10.81
N TYR A 118 -47.74 -38.47 -9.79
CA TYR A 118 -48.07 -38.20 -8.40
C TYR A 118 -47.17 -37.11 -7.78
N PHE A 119 -46.00 -36.84 -8.36
CA PHE A 119 -45.05 -35.85 -7.83
C PHE A 119 -44.94 -34.59 -8.70
N LYS A 120 -45.90 -34.37 -9.61
CA LYS A 120 -46.06 -33.08 -10.28
C LYS A 120 -46.57 -32.04 -9.28
N THR A 121 -45.97 -30.86 -9.24
CA THR A 121 -46.33 -29.76 -8.33
C THR A 121 -47.81 -29.40 -8.38
N ASP A 122 -48.42 -29.42 -9.58
CA ASP A 122 -49.83 -29.09 -9.77
C ASP A 122 -50.80 -30.10 -9.15
N ASN A 123 -50.33 -31.34 -8.94
CA ASN A 123 -51.10 -32.44 -8.36
C ASN A 123 -50.95 -32.56 -6.83
N LEU A 124 -50.27 -31.60 -6.19
CA LEU A 124 -49.98 -31.62 -4.76
C LEU A 124 -50.69 -30.50 -4.01
N ASP A 125 -51.34 -30.85 -2.91
CA ASP A 125 -51.78 -29.96 -1.85
C ASP A 125 -50.64 -29.84 -0.83
N ILE A 126 -50.15 -28.61 -0.63
CA ILE A 126 -48.97 -28.32 0.19
C ILE A 126 -49.44 -27.59 1.44
N SER A 127 -48.98 -28.05 2.61
CA SER A 127 -49.25 -27.44 3.90
C SER A 127 -47.96 -27.29 4.70
N GLY A 128 -47.89 -26.28 5.57
CA GLY A 128 -46.73 -25.99 6.41
C GLY A 128 -45.65 -25.09 5.77
N ILE A 129 -45.60 -25.01 4.44
CA ILE A 129 -44.75 -24.07 3.69
C ILE A 129 -45.55 -23.30 2.64
N PRO A 130 -45.15 -22.07 2.27
CA PRO A 130 -45.80 -21.32 1.20
C PRO A 130 -45.70 -22.04 -0.15
N SER A 131 -46.82 -22.24 -0.84
CA SER A 131 -46.86 -22.97 -2.12
C SER A 131 -45.96 -22.36 -3.19
N TRP A 132 -45.79 -21.03 -3.21
CA TRP A 132 -44.91 -20.34 -4.16
C TRP A 132 -43.43 -20.69 -3.95
N GLN A 133 -43.00 -20.87 -2.70
CA GLN A 133 -41.62 -21.21 -2.35
C GLN A 133 -41.30 -22.64 -2.81
N PHE A 134 -42.27 -23.55 -2.63
CA PHE A 134 -42.13 -24.92 -3.12
C PHE A 134 -42.18 -25.00 -4.64
N ALA A 135 -43.08 -24.25 -5.30
CA ALA A 135 -43.20 -24.26 -6.76
C ALA A 135 -41.91 -23.82 -7.47
N GLN A 136 -41.12 -22.92 -6.87
CA GLN A 136 -39.84 -22.47 -7.46
C GLN A 136 -38.72 -23.50 -7.32
N THR A 137 -38.68 -24.24 -6.22
CA THR A 137 -37.52 -25.08 -5.87
C THR A 137 -37.79 -26.58 -6.00
N SER A 138 -39.06 -27.01 -5.90
CA SER A 138 -39.48 -28.40 -5.74
C SER A 138 -38.71 -29.15 -4.66
N LYS A 139 -38.25 -28.44 -3.62
CA LYS A 139 -37.44 -28.96 -2.51
C LYS A 139 -38.23 -29.01 -1.21
N LEU A 140 -38.13 -30.12 -0.50
CA LEU A 140 -38.58 -30.29 0.87
C LEU A 140 -37.60 -29.59 1.83
N PRO A 141 -38.08 -28.92 2.89
CA PRO A 141 -37.23 -28.40 3.95
C PRO A 141 -36.43 -29.51 4.67
N ASP A 142 -35.34 -29.16 5.33
CA ASP A 142 -34.59 -30.09 6.16
C ASP A 142 -35.47 -30.64 7.31
N GLY A 143 -35.41 -31.94 7.56
CA GLY A 143 -36.24 -32.57 8.60
C GLY A 143 -36.40 -34.07 8.44
N TYR A 144 -37.20 -34.65 9.33
CA TYR A 144 -37.61 -36.04 9.27
C TYR A 144 -38.87 -36.18 8.43
N TYR A 145 -38.86 -37.11 7.47
CA TYR A 145 -39.96 -37.35 6.56
C TYR A 145 -40.36 -38.82 6.52
N THR A 146 -41.65 -39.04 6.36
CA THR A 146 -42.25 -40.36 6.15
C THR A 146 -43.11 -40.30 4.90
N TYR A 147 -42.92 -41.24 3.98
CA TYR A 147 -43.66 -41.31 2.72
C TYR A 147 -44.75 -42.37 2.84
N CYS A 148 -46.01 -41.97 2.71
CA CYS A 148 -47.16 -42.85 2.85
C CYS A 148 -47.94 -42.95 1.56
N VAL A 149 -48.45 -44.16 1.27
CA VAL A 149 -49.29 -44.48 0.13
C VAL A 149 -50.61 -45.07 0.61
N GLU A 150 -51.71 -44.46 0.19
CA GLU A 150 -53.04 -45.03 0.29
C GLU A 150 -53.48 -45.51 -1.09
N VAL A 151 -54.06 -46.70 -1.17
CA VAL A 151 -54.60 -47.27 -2.41
C VAL A 151 -56.10 -47.09 -2.42
N ILE A 152 -56.62 -46.51 -3.50
CA ILE A 152 -58.03 -46.16 -3.66
C ILE A 152 -58.57 -46.88 -4.90
N GLU A 153 -59.66 -47.63 -4.75
CA GLU A 153 -60.32 -48.27 -5.89
C GLU A 153 -60.98 -47.18 -6.77
N THR A 154 -60.71 -47.22 -8.07
CA THR A 154 -61.09 -46.15 -9.01
C THR A 154 -62.60 -45.99 -9.18
N ILE A 155 -63.37 -47.08 -9.08
CA ILE A 155 -64.82 -47.08 -9.30
C ILE A 155 -65.58 -46.64 -8.06
N SER A 156 -65.29 -47.25 -6.90
CA SER A 156 -66.01 -46.95 -5.65
C SER A 156 -65.47 -45.73 -4.91
N GLY A 157 -64.24 -45.30 -5.21
CA GLY A 157 -63.54 -44.26 -4.46
C GLY A 157 -63.14 -44.67 -3.05
N GLN A 158 -63.34 -45.94 -2.67
CA GLN A 158 -63.01 -46.44 -1.34
C GLN A 158 -61.51 -46.72 -1.20
N GLN A 159 -60.97 -46.42 -0.03
CA GLN A 159 -59.62 -46.82 0.34
C GLN A 159 -59.59 -48.34 0.58
N VAL A 160 -58.73 -49.03 -0.15
CA VAL A 160 -58.59 -50.49 -0.14
C VAL A 160 -57.28 -50.98 0.48
N SER A 161 -56.43 -50.07 0.96
CA SER A 161 -55.21 -50.38 1.72
C SER A 161 -55.28 -49.91 3.17
N SER A 162 -54.53 -50.57 4.06
CA SER A 162 -54.38 -50.12 5.45
C SER A 162 -53.75 -48.72 5.52
N PRO A 163 -54.34 -47.78 6.29
CA PRO A 163 -53.76 -46.44 6.50
C PRO A 163 -52.38 -46.44 7.20
N GLN A 164 -52.03 -47.49 7.94
CA GLN A 164 -50.81 -47.55 8.76
C GLN A 164 -49.67 -48.33 8.10
N LEU A 165 -49.98 -49.33 7.27
CA LEU A 165 -48.95 -50.22 6.68
C LEU A 165 -48.31 -49.68 5.40
N GLY A 166 -48.93 -48.67 4.77
CA GLY A 166 -48.45 -48.06 3.53
C GLY A 166 -47.38 -46.98 3.70
N CYS A 167 -46.71 -46.87 4.85
CA CYS A 167 -45.72 -45.83 5.13
C CYS A 167 -44.28 -46.37 5.16
N SER A 168 -43.33 -45.58 4.64
CA SER A 168 -41.90 -45.88 4.73
C SER A 168 -41.38 -45.75 6.17
N PRO A 169 -40.23 -46.34 6.50
CA PRO A 169 -39.44 -45.88 7.64
C PRO A 169 -39.13 -44.38 7.51
N THR A 170 -38.97 -43.70 8.65
CA THR A 170 -38.62 -42.27 8.67
C THR A 170 -37.21 -42.07 8.09
N VAL A 171 -37.08 -41.12 7.17
CA VAL A 171 -35.80 -40.72 6.59
C VAL A 171 -35.44 -39.29 6.98
N TRP A 172 -34.14 -39.00 7.02
CA TRP A 172 -33.63 -37.68 7.37
C TRP A 172 -33.13 -36.95 6.12
N ILE A 173 -33.84 -35.88 5.74
CA ILE A 173 -33.43 -34.97 4.68
C ILE A 173 -32.63 -33.85 5.34
N THR A 174 -31.38 -33.70 4.91
CA THR A 174 -30.50 -32.63 5.38
C THR A 174 -29.70 -32.08 4.23
N THR A 175 -29.67 -30.75 4.12
CA THR A 175 -28.87 -30.05 3.14
C THR A 175 -27.47 -29.81 3.71
N SER A 176 -26.46 -30.27 3.00
CA SER A 176 -25.06 -30.07 3.35
C SER A 176 -24.55 -28.71 2.89
N GLU A 177 -23.54 -28.23 3.59
CA GLU A 177 -22.88 -26.96 3.30
C GLU A 177 -21.76 -27.17 2.26
N PRO A 178 -21.56 -26.26 1.29
CA PRO A 178 -20.46 -26.35 0.31
C PRO A 178 -19.09 -26.26 1.01
N PRO A 179 -17.99 -26.68 0.37
CA PRO A 179 -16.67 -26.68 0.99
C PRO A 179 -16.20 -25.27 1.35
N LEU A 180 -15.44 -25.15 2.44
CA LEU A 180 -14.82 -23.90 2.87
C LEU A 180 -13.41 -23.80 2.32
N LEU A 181 -13.08 -22.75 1.57
CA LEU A 181 -11.76 -22.58 0.98
C LEU A 181 -10.74 -22.13 2.04
N ASN A 182 -9.54 -22.71 2.02
CA ASN A 182 -8.50 -22.45 3.01
C ASN A 182 -7.28 -21.75 2.40
N LEU A 183 -6.67 -22.36 1.38
CA LEU A 183 -5.46 -21.88 0.72
C LEU A 183 -5.58 -21.98 -0.80
N PRO A 184 -5.03 -21.03 -1.58
CA PRO A 184 -4.52 -19.72 -1.14
C PRO A 184 -5.61 -18.88 -0.46
N LYS A 185 -5.25 -18.04 0.51
CA LYS A 185 -6.23 -17.21 1.24
C LYS A 185 -6.84 -16.15 0.32
N LYS A 186 -8.05 -15.72 0.63
CA LYS A 186 -8.74 -14.66 -0.10
C LYS A 186 -7.96 -13.35 -0.03
N GLY A 187 -7.59 -12.81 -1.18
CA GLY A 187 -6.79 -11.59 -1.33
C GLY A 187 -5.29 -11.77 -1.10
N GLU A 188 -4.79 -13.00 -0.97
CA GLU A 188 -3.37 -13.28 -0.75
C GLU A 188 -2.53 -12.90 -1.98
N THR A 189 -1.31 -12.44 -1.74
CA THR A 189 -0.28 -12.30 -2.78
C THR A 189 0.67 -13.48 -2.66
N VAL A 190 0.73 -14.32 -3.69
CA VAL A 190 1.48 -15.56 -3.72
C VAL A 190 2.72 -15.38 -4.60
N ALA A 191 3.88 -15.78 -4.11
CA ALA A 191 5.12 -15.78 -4.89
C ALA A 191 5.13 -16.94 -5.91
N MET A 192 5.44 -16.63 -7.16
CA MET A 192 5.50 -17.56 -8.27
C MET A 192 6.78 -18.41 -8.23
N ARG A 193 6.68 -19.65 -7.76
CA ARG A 193 7.82 -20.58 -7.73
C ARG A 193 8.05 -21.26 -9.08
N ASP A 194 9.30 -21.57 -9.38
CA ASP A 194 9.70 -22.34 -10.57
C ASP A 194 10.49 -23.59 -10.13
N PRO A 195 9.98 -24.82 -10.39
CA PRO A 195 8.75 -25.14 -11.10
C PRO A 195 7.48 -24.74 -10.33
N MET A 196 6.39 -24.47 -11.07
CA MET A 196 5.09 -24.12 -10.50
C MET A 196 4.62 -25.21 -9.52
N ASN A 197 4.26 -24.80 -8.30
CA ASN A 197 3.81 -25.69 -7.24
C ASN A 197 2.89 -24.93 -6.26
N LEU A 198 1.64 -24.73 -6.66
CA LEU A 198 0.63 -24.01 -5.88
C LEU A 198 -0.42 -24.97 -5.34
N ILE A 199 -0.53 -25.05 -4.01
CA ILE A 199 -1.48 -25.93 -3.33
C ILE A 199 -2.79 -25.19 -3.10
N PHE A 200 -3.88 -25.78 -3.60
CA PHE A 200 -5.25 -25.40 -3.28
C PHE A 200 -5.80 -26.38 -2.25
N ASN A 201 -6.43 -25.86 -1.19
CA ASN A 201 -6.99 -26.69 -0.13
C ASN A 201 -8.33 -26.12 0.37
N TRP A 202 -9.24 -27.03 0.71
CA TRP A 202 -10.56 -26.70 1.26
C TRP A 202 -10.98 -27.71 2.34
N THR A 203 -11.92 -27.29 3.20
CA THR A 203 -12.49 -28.10 4.28
C THR A 203 -13.87 -28.65 3.87
N PRO A 204 -14.08 -29.98 3.91
CA PRO A 204 -15.39 -30.58 3.66
C PRO A 204 -16.37 -30.27 4.80
N ARG A 205 -17.56 -29.74 4.47
CA ARG A 205 -18.62 -29.44 5.46
C ARG A 205 -19.82 -30.40 5.40
N HIS A 206 -19.66 -31.54 4.74
CA HIS A 206 -20.71 -32.54 4.54
C HIS A 206 -20.45 -33.89 5.23
N MET A 207 -19.34 -34.01 5.97
CA MET A 207 -18.95 -35.27 6.63
C MET A 207 -19.96 -35.79 7.65
N ASN A 208 -20.80 -34.90 8.20
CA ASN A 208 -21.84 -35.26 9.17
C ASN A 208 -23.15 -35.70 8.50
N SER A 209 -23.28 -35.57 7.18
CA SER A 209 -24.49 -35.94 6.44
C SER A 209 -24.41 -37.39 5.98
N PRO A 210 -25.34 -38.27 6.41
CA PRO A 210 -25.43 -39.64 5.91
C PRO A 210 -25.61 -39.73 4.38
N ASN A 211 -26.13 -38.66 3.77
CA ASN A 211 -26.44 -38.60 2.34
C ASN A 211 -25.24 -38.12 1.50
N ALA A 212 -24.19 -37.54 2.11
CA ALA A 212 -23.08 -36.89 1.39
C ALA A 212 -21.69 -37.40 1.78
N ALA A 213 -21.51 -37.94 2.99
CA ALA A 213 -20.20 -38.17 3.61
C ALA A 213 -19.21 -39.03 2.78
N PHE A 214 -19.72 -39.97 1.97
CA PHE A 214 -18.89 -40.94 1.25
C PHE A 214 -19.04 -40.89 -0.27
N GLN A 215 -19.87 -39.97 -0.79
CA GLN A 215 -20.28 -39.95 -2.19
C GLN A 215 -20.08 -38.56 -2.80
N THR A 216 -19.11 -37.79 -2.32
CA THR A 216 -18.85 -36.43 -2.80
C THR A 216 -17.53 -36.35 -3.57
N GLN A 217 -17.59 -35.80 -4.78
CA GLN A 217 -16.44 -35.38 -5.56
C GLN A 217 -16.38 -33.85 -5.59
N TYR A 218 -15.24 -33.29 -5.97
CA TYR A 218 -15.04 -31.85 -6.04
C TYR A 218 -14.63 -31.45 -7.43
N GLU A 219 -15.31 -30.47 -8.00
CA GLU A 219 -14.86 -29.79 -9.22
C GLU A 219 -14.09 -28.54 -8.81
N PHE A 220 -12.79 -28.52 -9.10
CA PHE A 220 -11.93 -27.35 -8.96
C PHE A 220 -12.04 -26.51 -10.23
N THR A 221 -12.16 -25.19 -10.08
CA THR A 221 -12.16 -24.24 -11.21
C THR A 221 -11.31 -23.03 -10.87
N ILE A 222 -10.44 -22.62 -11.78
CA ILE A 222 -9.63 -21.39 -11.69
C ILE A 222 -9.73 -20.59 -12.99
N ALA A 223 -9.71 -19.27 -12.89
CA ALA A 223 -9.74 -18.34 -14.02
C ALA A 223 -8.79 -17.16 -13.80
N GLU A 224 -8.22 -16.63 -14.89
CA GLU A 224 -7.45 -15.38 -14.89
C GLU A 224 -8.38 -14.18 -14.94
N LEU A 225 -8.27 -13.26 -13.98
CA LEU A 225 -9.05 -12.03 -13.93
C LEU A 225 -8.26 -10.88 -14.59
N TRP A 226 -8.81 -10.35 -15.68
CA TRP A 226 -8.20 -9.29 -16.47
C TRP A 226 -8.50 -7.89 -15.94
N ASP A 227 -9.69 -7.69 -15.35
CA ASP A 227 -10.14 -6.41 -14.83
C ASP A 227 -9.84 -6.29 -13.33
N THR A 228 -9.30 -5.14 -12.93
CA THR A 228 -9.01 -4.78 -11.54
C THR A 228 -10.05 -3.84 -10.93
N ILE A 229 -10.97 -3.29 -11.72
CA ILE A 229 -12.02 -2.36 -11.31
C ILE A 229 -13.23 -3.13 -10.77
N THR A 230 -13.66 -4.18 -11.48
CA THR A 230 -14.77 -5.02 -11.06
C THR A 230 -14.37 -5.91 -9.88
N PRO A 231 -15.23 -6.09 -8.85
CA PRO A 231 -14.97 -7.03 -7.77
C PRO A 231 -14.65 -8.45 -8.29
N PRO A 232 -13.60 -9.12 -7.78
CA PRO A 232 -13.13 -10.41 -8.29
C PRO A 232 -14.21 -11.49 -8.41
N GLU A 233 -15.16 -11.52 -7.46
CA GLU A 233 -16.27 -12.48 -7.43
C GLU A 233 -17.26 -12.26 -8.58
N ALA A 234 -17.54 -11.00 -8.94
CA ALA A 234 -18.40 -10.66 -10.07
C ALA A 234 -17.68 -10.90 -11.40
N ALA A 235 -16.39 -10.55 -11.49
CA ALA A 235 -15.57 -10.79 -12.66
C ALA A 235 -15.46 -12.30 -12.97
N PHE A 236 -15.21 -13.13 -11.95
CA PHE A 236 -15.09 -14.58 -12.10
C PHE A 236 -16.34 -15.22 -12.72
N SER A 237 -17.53 -14.75 -12.37
CA SER A 237 -18.79 -15.31 -12.88
C SER A 237 -18.97 -15.15 -14.40
N ASN A 238 -18.30 -14.16 -15.00
CA ASN A 238 -18.36 -13.87 -16.44
C ASN A 238 -17.07 -14.27 -17.19
N THR A 239 -16.08 -14.81 -16.49
CA THR A 239 -14.78 -15.15 -17.06
C THR A 239 -14.74 -16.65 -17.39
N PRO A 240 -14.28 -17.06 -18.59
CA PRO A 240 -14.12 -18.47 -18.90
C PRO A 240 -13.07 -19.12 -17.99
N PRO A 241 -13.27 -20.39 -17.58
CA PRO A 241 -12.31 -21.08 -16.72
C PRO A 241 -10.99 -21.29 -17.48
N LEU A 242 -9.89 -20.94 -16.83
CA LEU A 242 -8.54 -21.24 -17.30
C LEU A 242 -8.25 -22.74 -17.16
N TYR A 243 -8.69 -23.34 -16.05
CA TYR A 243 -8.54 -24.76 -15.78
C TYR A 243 -9.68 -25.26 -14.91
N GLN A 244 -10.12 -26.50 -15.19
CA GLN A 244 -11.19 -27.18 -14.47
C GLN A 244 -10.92 -28.68 -14.41
N GLU A 245 -11.08 -29.27 -13.23
CA GLU A 245 -10.84 -30.70 -13.00
C GLU A 245 -11.71 -31.25 -11.87
N ILE A 246 -12.15 -32.50 -11.99
CA ILE A 246 -12.86 -33.23 -10.92
C ILE A 246 -11.87 -34.06 -10.13
N VAL A 247 -11.81 -33.84 -8.81
CA VAL A 247 -10.95 -34.53 -7.86
C VAL A 247 -11.75 -35.13 -6.71
N ASN A 248 -11.23 -36.23 -6.13
CA ASN A 248 -11.84 -36.88 -4.96
C ASN A 248 -11.15 -36.47 -3.64
N THR A 249 -10.14 -35.61 -3.71
CA THR A 249 -9.35 -35.11 -2.58
C THR A 249 -9.82 -33.73 -2.14
N THR A 250 -9.45 -33.31 -0.93
CA THR A 250 -9.72 -31.95 -0.42
C THR A 250 -8.55 -30.98 -0.67
N THR A 251 -7.60 -31.43 -1.49
CA THR A 251 -6.43 -30.69 -1.92
C THR A 251 -6.23 -30.90 -3.41
N PHE A 252 -5.92 -29.84 -4.12
CA PHE A 252 -5.51 -29.86 -5.51
C PHE A 252 -4.13 -29.21 -5.64
N LEU A 253 -3.24 -29.86 -6.39
CA LEU A 253 -1.90 -29.35 -6.63
C LEU A 253 -1.80 -28.81 -8.06
N TYR A 254 -1.65 -27.49 -8.17
CA TYR A 254 -1.43 -26.82 -9.45
C TYR A 254 0.07 -26.82 -9.75
N GLY A 255 0.47 -27.64 -10.72
CA GLY A 255 1.85 -27.94 -11.04
C GLY A 255 2.24 -27.60 -12.48
N PRO A 256 3.40 -28.08 -12.95
CA PRO A 256 3.95 -27.78 -14.28
C PRO A 256 3.16 -28.39 -15.45
N VAL A 257 2.28 -29.36 -15.17
CA VAL A 257 1.41 -29.99 -16.17
C VAL A 257 0.15 -29.19 -16.46
N ASN A 258 -0.20 -28.25 -15.57
CA ASN A 258 -1.34 -27.37 -15.73
C ASN A 258 -0.94 -26.13 -16.56
N PRO A 259 -1.91 -25.39 -17.12
CA PRO A 259 -1.61 -24.14 -17.83
C PRO A 259 -0.71 -23.20 -17.02
N PRO A 260 0.30 -22.56 -17.61
CA PRO A 260 1.20 -21.71 -16.85
C PRO A 260 0.47 -20.48 -16.30
N LEU A 261 0.65 -20.21 -15.01
CA LEU A 261 0.20 -18.95 -14.41
C LEU A 261 1.29 -17.89 -14.59
N LEU A 262 0.90 -16.70 -15.04
CA LEU A 262 1.77 -15.57 -15.26
C LEU A 262 1.95 -14.71 -13.99
N PRO A 263 3.14 -14.14 -13.77
CA PRO A 263 3.37 -13.20 -12.67
C PRO A 263 2.62 -11.89 -12.91
N TYR A 264 2.34 -11.16 -11.84
CA TYR A 264 1.59 -9.88 -11.82
C TYR A 264 0.14 -9.98 -12.29
N LYS A 265 -0.40 -11.19 -12.42
CA LYS A 265 -1.80 -11.43 -12.76
C LYS A 265 -2.61 -11.84 -11.52
N ARG A 266 -3.91 -11.54 -11.57
CA ARG A 266 -4.88 -11.93 -10.54
C ARG A 266 -5.65 -13.14 -11.02
N TYR A 267 -5.81 -14.12 -10.14
CA TYR A 267 -6.58 -15.32 -10.42
C TYR A 267 -7.67 -15.49 -9.38
N ALA A 268 -8.80 -16.03 -9.80
CA ALA A 268 -9.88 -16.41 -8.91
C ALA A 268 -10.21 -17.88 -9.11
N TRP A 269 -10.66 -18.51 -8.04
CA TRP A 269 -10.93 -19.94 -8.02
C TRP A 269 -12.11 -20.25 -7.10
N ARG A 270 -12.77 -21.36 -7.39
CA ARG A 270 -13.86 -21.91 -6.58
C ARG A 270 -13.80 -23.43 -6.62
N VAL A 271 -14.49 -24.05 -5.66
CA VAL A 271 -14.69 -25.49 -5.62
C VAL A 271 -16.18 -25.79 -5.55
N ARG A 272 -16.65 -26.73 -6.36
CA ARG A 272 -18.02 -27.23 -6.32
C ARG A 272 -18.04 -28.65 -5.76
N ALA A 273 -18.75 -28.88 -4.66
CA ALA A 273 -19.02 -30.22 -4.17
C ALA A 273 -20.18 -30.86 -4.96
N ILE A 274 -19.95 -32.06 -5.47
CA ILE A 274 -20.89 -32.82 -6.30
C ILE A 274 -21.14 -34.15 -5.59
N ALA A 275 -22.36 -34.36 -5.10
CA ALA A 275 -22.75 -35.67 -4.59
C ALA A 275 -23.11 -36.57 -5.75
N LYS A 276 -22.44 -37.71 -5.88
CA LYS A 276 -22.61 -38.66 -6.98
C LYS A 276 -22.58 -40.10 -6.50
N GLN A 277 -23.54 -40.90 -6.97
CA GLN A 277 -23.56 -42.35 -6.73
C GLN A 277 -23.79 -43.05 -8.05
N GLY A 278 -22.75 -43.68 -8.59
CA GLY A 278 -22.79 -44.23 -9.94
C GLY A 278 -22.79 -43.11 -10.98
N LEU A 279 -23.81 -43.08 -11.85
CA LEU A 279 -23.97 -42.06 -12.89
C LEU A 279 -24.85 -40.88 -12.44
N ASP A 280 -25.62 -41.05 -11.37
CA ASP A 280 -26.58 -40.05 -10.91
C ASP A 280 -25.92 -39.01 -9.98
N GLU A 281 -26.16 -37.73 -10.24
CA GLU A 281 -25.78 -36.59 -9.39
C GLU A 281 -26.96 -36.14 -8.51
N TYR A 282 -26.66 -35.73 -7.28
CA TYR A 282 -27.68 -35.33 -6.31
C TYR A 282 -27.49 -33.89 -5.84
N ASP A 283 -28.59 -33.14 -5.83
CA ASP A 283 -28.66 -31.83 -5.22
C ASP A 283 -28.97 -31.97 -3.73
N ILE A 284 -27.90 -32.08 -2.93
CA ILE A 284 -27.94 -32.14 -1.47
C ILE A 284 -27.10 -31.03 -0.83
N PHE A 285 -26.56 -30.12 -1.63
CA PHE A 285 -25.71 -29.03 -1.17
C PHE A 285 -26.40 -27.68 -1.34
N ARG A 286 -26.22 -26.78 -0.37
CA ARG A 286 -26.59 -25.37 -0.57
C ARG A 286 -25.78 -24.76 -1.71
N ASN A 287 -26.37 -23.78 -2.39
CA ASN A 287 -25.74 -23.07 -3.51
C ASN A 287 -25.21 -24.03 -4.60
N ASN A 288 -25.92 -25.12 -4.87
CA ASN A 288 -25.53 -26.14 -5.86
C ASN A 288 -24.11 -26.72 -5.65
N GLY A 289 -23.62 -26.70 -4.39
CA GLY A 289 -22.29 -27.17 -4.03
C GLY A 289 -21.17 -26.16 -4.21
N TYR A 290 -21.42 -24.98 -4.77
CA TYR A 290 -20.39 -23.97 -4.99
C TYR A 290 -19.95 -23.32 -3.67
N SER A 291 -18.64 -23.35 -3.43
CA SER A 291 -17.99 -22.51 -2.43
C SER A 291 -18.13 -21.03 -2.78
N GLU A 292 -17.74 -20.17 -1.84
CA GLU A 292 -17.41 -18.80 -2.21
C GLU A 292 -16.24 -18.76 -3.21
N ILE A 293 -16.09 -17.61 -3.87
CA ILE A 293 -14.99 -17.38 -4.81
C ILE A 293 -13.84 -16.76 -4.02
N PHE A 294 -12.70 -17.45 -4.00
CA PHE A 294 -11.44 -16.89 -3.51
C PHE A 294 -10.65 -16.34 -4.68
N TYR A 295 -9.79 -15.37 -4.40
CA TYR A 295 -8.88 -14.79 -5.38
C TYR A 295 -7.53 -14.53 -4.73
N PHE A 296 -6.49 -14.54 -5.55
CA PHE A 296 -5.12 -14.24 -5.16
C PHE A 296 -4.40 -13.54 -6.31
N SER A 297 -3.33 -12.83 -6.00
CA SER A 297 -2.46 -12.22 -7.01
C SER A 297 -1.13 -12.96 -7.03
N LEU A 298 -0.65 -13.30 -8.22
CA LEU A 298 0.69 -13.86 -8.38
C LEU A 298 1.69 -12.73 -8.47
N GLN A 299 2.75 -12.82 -7.68
CA GLN A 299 3.91 -11.95 -7.75
C GLN A 299 5.11 -12.78 -8.18
N GLU A 300 6.03 -12.19 -8.92
CA GLU A 300 7.28 -12.87 -9.26
C GLU A 300 8.03 -13.25 -7.97
N ASP A 301 8.57 -14.47 -7.93
CA ASP A 301 9.36 -14.95 -6.79
C ASP A 301 10.73 -14.27 -6.76
N CYS A 302 10.77 -13.11 -6.10
CA CYS A 302 11.98 -12.36 -5.84
C CYS A 302 12.60 -12.82 -4.52
N GLN A 303 13.15 -14.03 -4.48
CA GLN A 303 13.92 -14.50 -3.32
C GLN A 303 15.15 -13.61 -3.11
N PRO A 304 15.57 -13.32 -1.87
CA PRO A 304 16.75 -12.51 -1.62
C PRO A 304 18.04 -13.17 -2.16
N PRO A 305 19.10 -12.38 -2.44
CA PRO A 305 20.37 -12.91 -2.93
C PRO A 305 20.95 -14.00 -2.02
N GLN A 306 21.47 -15.05 -2.63
CA GLN A 306 22.00 -16.23 -1.94
C GLN A 306 23.52 -16.18 -1.81
N MET A 307 24.08 -17.02 -0.93
CA MET A 307 25.53 -17.10 -0.65
C MET A 307 26.16 -15.76 -0.28
N VAL A 308 25.43 -14.95 0.50
CA VAL A 308 25.91 -13.66 1.00
C VAL A 308 27.06 -13.88 2.00
N ALA A 309 28.23 -13.32 1.69
CA ALA A 309 29.43 -13.42 2.50
C ALA A 309 30.21 -12.10 2.54
N SER A 310 30.89 -11.85 3.65
CA SER A 310 31.82 -10.74 3.83
C SER A 310 33.27 -11.24 3.89
N SER A 311 34.16 -10.56 3.18
CA SER A 311 35.61 -10.78 3.22
C SER A 311 36.33 -9.52 3.70
N VAL A 312 37.33 -9.70 4.57
CA VAL A 312 38.13 -8.62 5.13
C VAL A 312 39.57 -8.79 4.65
N GLU A 313 40.04 -7.90 3.79
CA GLU A 313 41.42 -7.97 3.24
C GLU A 313 42.06 -6.58 3.26
N ASN A 314 43.22 -6.43 3.92
CA ASN A 314 43.97 -5.17 4.01
C ASN A 314 43.11 -3.95 4.44
N GLY A 315 42.17 -4.15 5.37
CA GLY A 315 41.26 -3.11 5.84
C GLY A 315 40.10 -2.76 4.88
N LYS A 316 39.99 -3.44 3.74
CA LYS A 316 38.83 -3.36 2.84
C LYS A 316 37.83 -4.45 3.18
N ILE A 317 36.57 -4.06 3.33
CA ILE A 317 35.48 -5.02 3.60
C ILE A 317 34.68 -5.18 2.31
N THR A 318 34.67 -6.37 1.74
CA THR A 318 33.87 -6.67 0.54
C THR A 318 32.75 -7.62 0.92
N ILE A 319 31.52 -7.25 0.59
CA ILE A 319 30.33 -8.10 0.69
C ILE A 319 30.04 -8.62 -0.71
N SER A 320 29.87 -9.93 -0.86
CA SER A 320 29.62 -10.60 -2.13
C SER A 320 28.48 -11.60 -2.00
N TRP A 321 27.80 -11.89 -3.10
CA TRP A 321 26.69 -12.83 -3.18
C TRP A 321 26.69 -13.51 -4.54
N SER A 322 25.83 -14.51 -4.72
CA SER A 322 25.63 -15.12 -6.04
C SER A 322 24.70 -14.28 -6.90
N PRO A 323 25.13 -13.89 -8.12
CA PRO A 323 24.26 -13.17 -9.03
C PRO A 323 23.07 -14.05 -9.44
N SER A 324 21.90 -13.42 -9.57
CA SER A 324 20.65 -14.06 -10.02
C SER A 324 20.22 -13.38 -11.31
N PRO A 325 19.94 -14.13 -12.40
CA PRO A 325 19.54 -13.55 -13.68
C PRO A 325 18.20 -12.81 -13.62
N LYS A 326 17.41 -12.99 -12.55
CA LYS A 326 16.11 -12.33 -12.35
C LYS A 326 16.22 -10.95 -11.68
N MET A 327 17.40 -10.57 -11.19
CA MET A 327 17.60 -9.30 -10.47
C MET A 327 18.35 -8.30 -11.35
N PHE A 328 17.86 -7.06 -11.39
CA PHE A 328 18.51 -5.99 -12.17
C PHE A 328 19.26 -4.99 -11.27
N GLU A 329 18.97 -4.94 -9.97
CA GLU A 329 19.66 -4.07 -8.99
C GLU A 329 19.77 -4.81 -7.66
N TYR A 330 20.90 -4.65 -6.97
CA TYR A 330 21.13 -5.09 -5.61
C TYR A 330 21.24 -3.90 -4.67
N ARG A 331 20.78 -4.09 -3.43
CA ARG A 331 20.92 -3.11 -2.36
C ARG A 331 21.57 -3.74 -1.14
N VAL A 332 22.70 -3.20 -0.73
CA VAL A 332 23.39 -3.57 0.51
C VAL A 332 23.07 -2.53 1.56
N GLU A 333 22.51 -2.97 2.69
CA GLU A 333 22.28 -2.12 3.86
C GLU A 333 23.18 -2.56 5.01
N TYR A 334 23.83 -1.62 5.70
CA TYR A 334 24.67 -1.90 6.87
C TYR A 334 24.56 -0.83 7.96
N ARG A 335 24.77 -1.21 9.22
CA ARG A 335 24.80 -0.32 10.40
C ARG A 335 25.68 -0.90 11.51
N GLU A 336 26.05 -0.09 12.51
CA GLU A 336 26.86 -0.56 13.63
C GLU A 336 26.09 -1.62 14.43
N GLN A 337 26.76 -2.73 14.75
CA GLN A 337 26.15 -3.88 15.41
C GLN A 337 25.80 -3.55 16.87
N GLY A 338 24.60 -3.94 17.32
CA GLY A 338 24.16 -3.74 18.71
C GLY A 338 23.45 -2.41 18.98
N ASN A 339 23.18 -1.62 17.95
CA ASN A 339 22.34 -0.41 18.04
C ASN A 339 21.09 -0.58 17.15
N SER A 340 19.96 -0.97 17.74
CA SER A 340 18.70 -1.20 17.02
C SER A 340 18.09 0.08 16.43
N ASP A 341 18.43 1.24 16.99
CA ASP A 341 17.89 2.54 16.63
C ASP A 341 18.77 3.26 15.58
N ALA A 342 19.94 2.69 15.25
CA ALA A 342 20.81 3.22 14.22
C ALA A 342 20.16 3.11 12.82
N SER A 343 20.21 4.21 12.08
CA SER A 343 19.80 4.28 10.67
C SER A 343 20.71 3.40 9.80
N TRP A 344 20.11 2.69 8.84
CA TRP A 344 20.85 1.89 7.87
C TRP A 344 21.52 2.77 6.83
N PHE A 345 22.82 2.60 6.64
CA PHE A 345 23.48 3.03 5.41
C PHE A 345 23.09 2.10 4.29
N ASN A 346 22.85 2.61 3.09
CA ASN A 346 22.48 1.81 1.93
C ASN A 346 23.38 2.11 0.73
N MET A 347 23.64 1.08 -0.07
CA MET A 347 24.36 1.15 -1.33
C MET A 347 23.61 0.34 -2.38
N LYS A 348 23.44 0.92 -3.57
CA LYS A 348 22.88 0.23 -4.73
C LYS A 348 24.02 -0.17 -5.67
N THR A 349 23.94 -1.36 -6.26
CA THR A 349 24.88 -1.83 -7.27
C THR A 349 24.19 -2.77 -8.25
N THR A 350 24.72 -2.91 -9.46
CA THR A 350 24.36 -3.98 -10.39
C THR A 350 25.36 -5.14 -10.37
N ASP A 351 26.50 -4.97 -9.70
CA ASP A 351 27.52 -6.01 -9.52
C ASP A 351 27.13 -7.05 -8.44
N ASP A 352 27.80 -8.20 -8.45
CA ASP A 352 27.63 -9.30 -7.46
C ASP A 352 28.34 -9.06 -6.12
N ARG A 353 28.94 -7.87 -5.96
CA ARG A 353 29.73 -7.49 -4.79
C ARG A 353 29.71 -5.98 -4.56
N VAL A 354 29.92 -5.59 -3.31
CA VAL A 354 30.15 -4.20 -2.87
C VAL A 354 31.30 -4.18 -1.89
N THR A 355 32.27 -3.31 -2.13
CA THR A 355 33.27 -2.97 -1.11
C THR A 355 32.76 -1.81 -0.26
N LEU A 356 32.66 -2.06 1.05
CA LEU A 356 32.37 -1.04 2.05
C LEU A 356 33.67 -0.33 2.41
N TYR A 357 33.62 0.99 2.27
CA TYR A 357 34.75 1.86 2.55
C TYR A 357 34.46 2.84 3.69
N ASP A 358 33.18 3.08 3.99
CA ASP A 358 32.72 3.99 5.04
C ASP A 358 32.53 3.28 6.39
N VAL A 359 33.47 2.39 6.75
CA VAL A 359 33.43 1.59 7.97
C VAL A 359 34.60 1.94 8.88
N LEU A 360 34.32 2.16 10.16
CA LEU A 360 35.33 2.58 11.12
C LEU A 360 36.18 1.38 11.58
N PRO A 361 37.53 1.49 11.56
CA PRO A 361 38.42 0.47 12.12
C PRO A 361 38.04 0.10 13.54
N GLY A 362 38.11 -1.20 13.86
CA GLY A 362 37.84 -1.68 15.21
C GLY A 362 36.37 -1.84 15.61
N ARG A 363 35.43 -1.41 14.76
CA ARG A 363 33.99 -1.54 15.00
C ARG A 363 33.42 -2.81 14.39
N SER A 364 32.27 -3.24 14.92
CA SER A 364 31.48 -4.33 14.35
C SER A 364 30.23 -3.77 13.68
N TYR A 365 29.88 -4.31 12.52
CA TYR A 365 28.72 -3.90 11.75
C TYR A 365 27.84 -5.10 11.44
N GLU A 366 26.54 -4.86 11.34
CA GLU A 366 25.57 -5.78 10.77
C GLU A 366 25.11 -5.29 9.40
N TYR A 367 24.84 -6.22 8.49
CA TYR A 367 24.48 -5.93 7.11
C TYR A 367 23.43 -6.93 6.59
N ARG A 368 22.63 -6.49 5.63
CA ARG A 368 21.71 -7.32 4.85
C ARG A 368 21.83 -6.97 3.38
N VAL A 369 21.70 -7.97 2.52
CA VAL A 369 21.73 -7.78 1.06
C VAL A 369 20.33 -8.08 0.54
N GLY A 370 19.81 -7.17 -0.27
CA GLY A 370 18.57 -7.33 -0.98
C GLY A 370 18.73 -7.24 -2.49
N GLY A 371 17.82 -7.88 -3.20
CA GLY A 371 17.75 -7.85 -4.66
C GLY A 371 16.41 -7.31 -5.13
N SER A 372 16.43 -6.56 -6.22
CA SER A 372 15.25 -6.03 -6.89
C SER A 372 15.01 -6.76 -8.20
N CYS A 373 13.89 -7.47 -8.26
CA CYS A 373 13.39 -8.12 -9.47
C CYS A 373 12.39 -7.22 -10.21
N THR A 374 11.73 -6.30 -9.50
CA THR A 374 10.91 -5.22 -10.07
C THR A 374 11.26 -3.85 -9.49
N GLU A 375 11.01 -2.80 -10.25
CA GLU A 375 11.21 -1.43 -9.80
C GLU A 375 10.45 -1.15 -8.49
N GLY A 376 11.15 -0.54 -7.53
CA GLY A 376 10.58 -0.12 -6.24
C GLY A 376 10.46 -1.22 -5.17
N ILE A 377 10.63 -2.51 -5.51
CA ILE A 377 10.53 -3.62 -4.55
C ILE A 377 11.91 -4.28 -4.38
N THR A 378 12.41 -4.36 -3.15
CA THR A 378 13.68 -5.01 -2.80
C THR A 378 13.44 -6.08 -1.75
N SER A 379 13.79 -7.33 -2.07
CA SER A 379 13.71 -8.45 -1.13
C SER A 379 15.03 -8.62 -0.39
N PHE A 380 15.05 -8.32 0.91
CA PHE A 380 16.24 -8.46 1.75
C PHE A 380 16.37 -9.86 2.36
N GLY A 381 17.59 -10.37 2.39
CA GLY A 381 17.94 -11.61 3.08
C GLY A 381 18.26 -11.39 4.56
N ASP A 382 18.80 -12.44 5.18
CA ASP A 382 19.17 -12.44 6.59
C ASP A 382 20.24 -11.39 6.94
N ILE A 383 20.15 -10.88 8.16
CA ILE A 383 21.16 -9.98 8.72
C ILE A 383 22.40 -10.79 9.11
N ARG A 384 23.57 -10.36 8.63
CA ARG A 384 24.89 -10.94 8.91
C ARG A 384 25.79 -9.89 9.55
N GLY A 385 26.88 -10.31 10.19
CA GLY A 385 27.83 -9.41 10.84
C GLY A 385 29.24 -9.51 10.26
N PHE A 386 30.01 -8.42 10.36
CA PHE A 386 31.47 -8.43 10.18
C PHE A 386 32.14 -7.49 11.18
N LYS A 387 33.42 -7.74 11.46
CA LYS A 387 34.24 -6.89 12.32
C LYS A 387 35.37 -6.28 11.51
N VAL A 388 35.55 -4.96 11.62
CA VAL A 388 36.63 -4.24 10.95
C VAL A 388 37.90 -4.37 11.81
N PRO A 389 39.04 -4.82 11.24
CA PRO A 389 40.31 -4.84 11.96
C PRO A 389 40.70 -3.44 12.46
N GLN A 390 41.37 -3.38 13.60
CA GLN A 390 42.03 -2.14 14.06
C GLN A 390 43.17 -1.80 13.09
N ARG A 391 43.37 -0.52 12.79
CA ARG A 391 44.53 -0.08 11.98
C ARG A 391 45.81 -0.18 12.81
N ASP A 392 46.90 -0.60 12.18
CA ASP A 392 48.22 -0.64 12.80
C ASP A 392 48.76 0.79 13.01
N THR A 393 48.74 1.24 14.26
CA THR A 393 49.22 2.56 14.69
C THR A 393 50.73 2.75 14.53
N ALA A 394 51.51 1.68 14.33
CA ALA A 394 52.96 1.78 14.11
C ALA A 394 53.31 2.41 12.75
N LEU A 395 52.45 2.25 11.75
CA LEU A 395 52.63 2.83 10.40
C LEU A 395 52.39 4.34 10.36
N MET A 396 51.60 4.88 11.30
CA MET A 396 51.26 6.32 11.38
C MET A 396 52.25 7.16 12.20
N SER A 397 53.13 6.55 13.00
CA SER A 397 54.22 7.26 13.70
C SER A 397 55.33 7.75 12.75
N ARG A 398 55.22 7.47 11.44
CA ARG A 398 56.15 7.93 10.40
C ARG A 398 55.45 8.85 9.40
N CYS A 399 54.80 9.91 9.89
CA CYS A 399 54.42 11.04 9.06
C CYS A 399 55.71 11.70 8.51
N GLY A 400 55.90 11.66 7.19
CA GLY A 400 57.09 12.22 6.52
C GLY A 400 57.60 11.47 5.29
N LEU A 401 57.05 10.31 4.95
CA LEU A 401 57.31 9.65 3.67
C LEU A 401 56.05 9.72 2.81
N ILE A 402 56.11 10.50 1.73
CA ILE A 402 55.12 10.46 0.65
C ILE A 402 55.27 9.06 0.02
N PRO A 403 54.27 8.17 0.10
CA PRO A 403 54.34 6.92 -0.65
C PRO A 403 54.38 7.26 -2.14
N ASN A 404 55.17 6.50 -2.89
CA ASN A 404 55.33 6.73 -4.32
C ASN A 404 54.00 6.36 -5.02
N ILE A 405 53.14 7.35 -5.26
CA ILE A 405 51.83 7.16 -5.92
C ILE A 405 52.08 6.77 -7.38
N ASN A 406 52.22 5.47 -7.64
CA ASN A 406 52.34 4.94 -9.00
C ASN A 406 50.95 4.71 -9.57
N ILE A 407 50.48 5.64 -10.41
CA ILE A 407 49.26 5.47 -11.21
C ILE A 407 49.68 5.08 -12.63
N SER A 408 49.88 3.77 -12.85
CA SER A 408 50.24 3.24 -14.17
C SER A 408 49.04 3.18 -15.12
N ASN A 409 47.83 2.94 -14.59
CA ASN A 409 46.60 2.92 -15.37
C ASN A 409 46.04 4.33 -15.58
N ARG A 410 45.91 4.75 -16.84
CA ARG A 410 45.33 6.06 -17.23
C ARG A 410 44.04 5.94 -18.04
N THR A 411 43.47 4.75 -18.16
CA THR A 411 42.22 4.52 -18.92
C THR A 411 41.04 5.16 -18.16
N PRO A 412 40.35 6.17 -18.72
CA PRO A 412 39.23 6.82 -18.04
C PRO A 412 38.07 5.86 -17.80
N ILE A 413 37.38 6.00 -16.67
CA ILE A 413 36.11 5.29 -16.41
C ILE A 413 35.03 5.81 -17.37
N ALA A 414 34.16 4.92 -17.84
CA ALA A 414 33.10 5.28 -18.80
C ALA A 414 32.03 6.19 -18.18
N GLN A 415 31.67 5.94 -16.93
CA GLN A 415 30.69 6.73 -16.19
C GLN A 415 31.03 6.71 -14.70
N LEU A 416 30.86 7.86 -14.05
CA LEU A 416 30.93 8.03 -12.61
C LEU A 416 29.53 8.39 -12.13
N VAL A 417 28.98 7.65 -11.17
CA VAL A 417 27.61 7.84 -10.66
C VAL A 417 27.61 8.33 -9.22
N SER A 418 26.50 8.95 -8.81
CA SER A 418 26.30 9.31 -7.39
C SER A 418 26.38 8.06 -6.54
N GLY A 419 27.11 8.14 -5.42
CA GLY A 419 27.41 6.98 -4.60
C GLY A 419 28.66 6.20 -5.04
N ASP A 420 29.39 6.60 -6.08
CA ASP A 420 30.71 6.01 -6.30
C ASP A 420 31.73 6.46 -5.24
N MET A 421 32.77 5.65 -5.02
CA MET A 421 33.96 6.06 -4.28
C MET A 421 35.16 6.09 -5.22
N ILE A 422 35.98 7.12 -5.08
CA ILE A 422 37.24 7.30 -5.80
C ILE A 422 38.39 7.56 -4.84
N PHE A 423 39.63 7.35 -5.27
CA PHE A 423 40.84 7.61 -4.50
C PHE A 423 41.60 8.81 -5.06
N ALA A 424 41.75 9.86 -4.25
CA ALA A 424 42.65 10.98 -4.53
C ALA A 424 43.95 10.76 -3.76
N GLY A 425 44.94 10.14 -4.41
CA GLY A 425 46.11 9.59 -3.72
C GLY A 425 45.68 8.46 -2.78
N ASP A 426 46.00 8.59 -1.49
CA ASP A 426 45.62 7.61 -0.45
C ASP A 426 44.28 7.94 0.22
N PHE A 427 43.61 9.02 -0.19
CA PHE A 427 42.38 9.48 0.44
C PHE A 427 41.14 8.96 -0.31
N PRO A 428 40.28 8.17 0.35
CA PRO A 428 39.00 7.76 -0.21
C PRO A 428 38.01 8.93 -0.19
N VAL A 429 37.44 9.23 -1.35
CA VAL A 429 36.44 10.28 -1.58
C VAL A 429 35.14 9.64 -2.05
N ARG A 430 34.06 9.84 -1.28
CA ARG A 430 32.71 9.42 -1.65
C ARG A 430 32.00 10.51 -2.44
N ILE A 431 31.47 10.15 -3.60
CA ILE A 431 30.71 11.03 -4.49
C ILE A 431 29.25 11.08 -4.03
N ILE A 432 28.75 12.29 -3.74
CA ILE A 432 27.34 12.54 -3.39
C ILE A 432 26.58 13.03 -4.63
N THR A 433 27.13 13.98 -5.36
CA THR A 433 26.57 14.44 -6.64
C THR A 433 27.65 14.42 -7.69
N VAL A 434 27.29 14.09 -8.94
CA VAL A 434 28.22 14.10 -10.06
C VAL A 434 27.49 14.39 -11.35
N ASN A 435 28.08 15.28 -12.15
CA ASN A 435 27.63 15.65 -13.48
C ASN A 435 28.82 15.63 -14.44
N GLY A 436 28.57 15.28 -15.70
CA GLY A 436 29.58 15.25 -16.77
C GLY A 436 29.87 13.86 -17.30
N ALA A 437 30.56 13.79 -18.44
CA ALA A 437 31.00 12.56 -19.11
C ALA A 437 32.47 12.69 -19.49
N GLY A 438 33.33 11.80 -18.96
CA GLY A 438 34.80 11.87 -19.11
C GLY A 438 35.49 12.92 -18.23
N SER A 439 34.86 14.08 -18.03
CA SER A 439 35.24 15.07 -17.01
C SER A 439 34.05 15.32 -16.08
N TYR A 440 34.28 15.19 -14.77
CA TYR A 440 33.22 15.12 -13.77
C TYR A 440 33.30 16.29 -12.78
N SER A 441 32.14 16.82 -12.41
CA SER A 441 32.00 17.88 -11.42
C SER A 441 30.87 17.57 -10.45
N GLY A 442 31.02 17.92 -9.17
CA GLY A 442 30.03 17.60 -8.16
C GLY A 442 30.57 17.67 -6.75
N THR A 443 29.81 17.11 -5.80
CA THR A 443 30.10 17.16 -4.37
C THR A 443 30.28 15.78 -3.78
N GLY A 444 30.99 15.71 -2.65
CA GLY A 444 31.30 14.46 -1.96
C GLY A 444 31.74 14.68 -0.53
N TYR A 445 32.31 13.64 0.09
CA TYR A 445 33.13 13.79 1.29
C TYR A 445 34.37 12.90 1.22
N VAL A 446 35.47 13.36 1.80
CA VAL A 446 36.69 12.59 2.01
C VAL A 446 36.73 12.05 3.43
N MET A 447 37.10 10.79 3.60
CA MET A 447 37.38 10.22 4.92
C MET A 447 38.87 10.35 5.19
N VAL A 448 39.25 11.00 6.30
CA VAL A 448 40.66 11.32 6.59
C VAL A 448 41.23 10.34 7.62
N PRO A 449 42.11 9.39 7.21
CA PRO A 449 42.54 8.29 8.06
C PRO A 449 43.25 8.70 9.36
N PHE A 450 43.99 9.82 9.33
CA PHE A 450 44.73 10.33 10.49
C PHE A 450 43.94 11.27 11.39
N LEU A 451 42.72 11.62 11.00
CA LEU A 451 41.79 12.43 11.79
C LEU A 451 40.69 11.55 12.37
N GLY A 452 41.01 10.32 12.76
CA GLY A 452 40.04 9.38 13.32
C GLY A 452 38.88 9.06 12.36
N ASP A 453 39.15 9.04 11.05
CA ASP A 453 38.17 8.76 9.99
C ASP A 453 36.98 9.74 9.92
N GLN A 454 37.20 10.99 10.34
CA GLN A 454 36.20 12.05 10.18
C GLN A 454 35.87 12.29 8.70
N LYS A 455 34.57 12.48 8.42
CA LYS A 455 34.06 12.80 7.09
C LYS A 455 34.15 14.31 6.85
N VAL A 456 34.95 14.72 5.86
CA VAL A 456 35.14 16.13 5.47
C VAL A 456 34.47 16.35 4.13
N ALA A 457 33.52 17.27 4.05
CA ALA A 457 32.83 17.57 2.78
C ALA A 457 33.80 18.13 1.72
N VAL A 458 33.58 17.74 0.47
CA VAL A 458 34.40 18.14 -0.69
C VAL A 458 33.53 18.56 -1.88
N ASN A 459 34.09 19.42 -2.72
CA ASN A 459 33.58 19.83 -4.02
C ASN A 459 34.70 19.64 -5.05
N PHE A 460 34.34 19.20 -6.25
CA PHE A 460 35.29 18.99 -7.33
C PHE A 460 34.68 19.48 -8.65
N ASN A 461 35.53 20.07 -9.49
CA ASN A 461 35.12 20.57 -10.80
C ASN A 461 36.15 20.13 -11.85
N GLY A 462 35.71 19.35 -12.84
CA GLY A 462 36.53 18.90 -13.95
C GLY A 462 37.56 17.82 -13.59
N ILE A 463 37.17 16.83 -12.78
CA ILE A 463 38.04 15.69 -12.46
C ILE A 463 37.95 14.56 -13.50
N THR A 464 39.03 13.81 -13.63
CA THR A 464 39.10 12.60 -14.46
C THR A 464 39.54 11.43 -13.59
N VAL A 465 38.83 10.31 -13.69
CA VAL A 465 39.02 9.12 -12.86
C VAL A 465 39.28 7.93 -13.77
N ASN A 466 40.24 7.07 -13.43
CA ASN A 466 40.53 5.86 -14.20
C ASN A 466 39.60 4.69 -13.83
N THR A 467 39.71 3.56 -14.54
CA THR A 467 38.94 2.34 -14.25
C THR A 467 39.26 1.72 -12.88
N ASP A 468 40.40 2.03 -12.26
CA ASP A 468 40.75 1.63 -10.89
C ASP A 468 40.17 2.58 -9.84
N ARG A 469 39.31 3.51 -10.25
CA ARG A 469 38.69 4.55 -9.42
C ARG A 469 39.72 5.49 -8.77
N LYS A 470 40.89 5.66 -9.37
CA LYS A 470 41.91 6.63 -8.93
C LYS A 470 41.79 7.93 -9.72
N LEU A 471 41.96 9.05 -9.04
CA LEU A 471 42.02 10.37 -9.64
C LEU A 471 43.26 10.47 -10.54
N ILE A 472 43.04 10.72 -11.83
CA ILE A 472 44.11 10.87 -12.85
C ILE A 472 44.21 12.29 -13.42
N GLY A 473 43.23 13.15 -13.15
CA GLY A 473 43.22 14.56 -13.55
C GLY A 473 42.21 15.38 -12.74
N GLY A 474 42.45 16.68 -12.63
CA GLY A 474 41.64 17.62 -11.82
C GLY A 474 41.98 17.61 -10.33
N VAL A 475 41.26 18.43 -9.55
CA VAL A 475 41.49 18.61 -8.10
C VAL A 475 40.17 18.50 -7.35
N ILE A 476 40.21 17.82 -6.20
CA ILE A 476 39.11 17.71 -5.25
C ILE A 476 39.42 18.65 -4.08
N MET A 477 38.53 19.60 -3.79
CA MET A 477 38.72 20.62 -2.76
C MET A 477 37.77 20.37 -1.59
N THR A 478 38.24 20.45 -0.36
CA THR A 478 37.37 20.39 0.82
C THR A 478 36.51 21.65 0.93
N THR A 479 35.22 21.52 1.23
CA THR A 479 34.32 22.65 1.52
C THR A 479 34.33 23.02 3.01
N TYR A 480 35.38 22.63 3.73
CA TYR A 480 35.55 22.90 5.15
C TYR A 480 35.73 24.40 5.38
N ASP A 481 34.86 24.96 6.21
CA ASP A 481 34.93 26.33 6.73
C ASP A 481 35.21 26.22 8.23
N ALA A 482 36.34 26.77 8.69
CA ALA A 482 36.75 26.74 10.09
C ALA A 482 35.70 27.35 11.05
N ASN A 483 34.76 28.15 10.53
CA ASN A 483 33.67 28.77 11.30
C ASN A 483 32.41 27.91 11.43
N LYS A 484 32.28 26.80 10.68
CA LYS A 484 31.18 25.84 10.82
C LYS A 484 31.66 24.65 11.62
N LYS A 485 31.26 24.58 12.90
CA LYS A 485 31.40 23.37 13.71
C LYS A 485 30.88 22.16 12.91
N LEU A 486 31.66 21.07 12.94
CA LEU A 486 31.30 19.75 12.42
C LEU A 486 29.81 19.48 12.65
N ALA A 487 29.08 19.22 11.58
CA ALA A 487 27.70 18.78 11.66
C ALA A 487 27.66 17.48 12.46
N SER A 488 27.25 17.57 13.73
CA SER A 488 26.82 16.43 14.50
C SER A 488 25.52 15.93 13.87
N VAL A 489 25.54 14.76 13.24
CA VAL A 489 24.34 13.94 13.18
C VAL A 489 24.16 13.43 14.62
N GLY A 490 23.10 13.88 15.31
CA GLY A 490 22.82 13.55 16.72
C GLY A 490 22.83 12.02 16.90
N GLU A 491 23.42 11.43 17.93
CA GLU A 491 23.16 11.53 19.37
C GLU A 491 24.35 10.90 20.12
N VAL A 492 24.76 11.52 21.22
CA VAL A 492 25.21 10.90 22.50
C VAL A 492 25.83 12.06 23.28
N VAL A 493 25.00 12.63 24.15
CA VAL A 493 25.43 13.44 25.28
C VAL A 493 26.10 12.50 26.28
N ASN A 494 27.44 12.48 26.34
CA ASN A 494 28.28 12.24 27.54
C ASN A 494 29.75 11.90 27.20
N ALA A 495 30.46 12.79 26.51
CA ALA A 495 31.93 12.70 26.37
C ALA A 495 32.61 14.09 26.39
N ILE A 496 32.18 14.97 27.30
CA ILE A 496 32.64 16.38 27.35
C ILE A 496 33.98 16.59 28.10
N LYS A 497 34.64 15.56 28.66
CA LYS A 497 35.88 15.81 29.42
C LYS A 497 37.22 15.67 28.68
N ASP A 498 37.28 15.05 27.50
CA ASP A 498 38.56 14.86 26.78
C ASP A 498 38.65 15.54 25.39
N LEU A 499 37.68 16.40 25.04
CA LEU A 499 37.74 17.16 23.78
C LEU A 499 38.56 18.47 23.85
N ALA A 500 38.98 18.89 25.05
CA ALA A 500 39.73 20.14 25.21
C ALA A 500 41.20 20.04 24.77
N SER A 501 41.81 18.84 24.84
CA SER A 501 43.19 18.63 24.38
C SER A 501 43.29 18.52 22.85
N VAL A 502 42.28 17.92 22.21
CA VAL A 502 42.23 17.73 20.74
C VAL A 502 41.98 19.05 20.00
N VAL A 503 41.23 20.00 20.58
CA VAL A 503 41.03 21.34 20.02
C VAL A 503 42.34 22.13 19.96
N ASN A 504 43.28 21.89 20.89
CA ASN A 504 44.56 22.58 20.93
C ASN A 504 45.57 22.01 19.92
N ASP A 505 45.49 20.70 19.61
CA ASP A 505 46.34 20.05 18.62
C ASP A 505 45.85 20.25 17.17
N LEU A 506 44.54 20.37 16.94
CA LEU A 506 43.98 20.77 15.63
C LEU A 506 44.30 22.23 15.27
N GLY A 507 44.50 23.10 16.25
CA GLY A 507 44.98 24.47 16.04
C GLY A 507 46.37 24.54 15.39
N ARG A 508 47.18 23.48 15.51
CA ARG A 508 48.54 23.41 14.95
C ARG A 508 48.62 22.84 13.52
N LEU A 509 47.55 22.24 13.01
CA LEU A 509 47.49 21.67 11.66
C LEU A 509 46.82 22.59 10.62
N SER A 510 46.44 23.81 11.00
CA SER A 510 45.96 24.86 10.07
C SER A 510 47.10 25.65 9.40
N LEU A 511 48.14 24.96 8.95
CA LEU A 511 49.23 25.54 8.16
C LEU A 511 49.48 24.72 6.92
N ASP A 512 48.55 24.79 5.98
CA ASP A 512 48.89 24.91 4.56
C ASP A 512 47.67 25.50 3.83
N MET A 513 47.55 26.82 3.93
CA MET A 513 46.68 27.59 3.06
C MET A 513 47.40 27.70 1.71
N ASN A 514 46.97 26.90 0.73
CA ASN A 514 47.50 26.96 -0.62
C ASN A 514 47.42 28.40 -1.16
N TYR A 515 48.45 28.81 -1.91
CA TYR A 515 48.62 30.13 -2.53
C TYR A 515 47.37 30.68 -3.26
N LEU A 516 46.44 29.79 -3.67
CA LEU A 516 45.20 30.10 -4.40
C LEU A 516 43.96 30.35 -3.52
N ASP A 517 43.90 29.86 -2.28
CA ASP A 517 42.71 30.01 -1.41
C ASP A 517 42.66 31.37 -0.72
N TYR A 518 43.83 31.92 -0.41
CA TYR A 518 43.95 33.20 0.24
C TYR A 518 43.46 34.38 -0.63
N LYS A 519 43.89 34.41 -1.90
CA LYS A 519 43.40 35.40 -2.88
C LYS A 519 41.90 35.27 -3.14
N LYS A 520 41.35 34.05 -3.13
CA LYS A 520 39.89 33.87 -3.25
C LYS A 520 39.15 34.46 -2.07
N ILE A 521 39.66 34.29 -0.84
CA ILE A 521 39.07 34.86 0.36
C ILE A 521 39.11 36.39 0.31
N THR A 522 40.23 37.01 -0.07
CA THR A 522 40.29 38.48 -0.18
C THR A 522 39.52 39.05 -1.36
N GLU A 523 39.49 38.38 -2.50
CA GLU A 523 38.67 38.78 -3.64
C GLU A 523 37.17 38.62 -3.35
N GLU A 524 36.77 37.54 -2.67
CA GLU A 524 35.39 37.35 -2.20
C GLU A 524 35.02 38.39 -1.14
N LEU A 525 35.90 38.74 -0.20
CA LEU A 525 35.66 39.82 0.77
C LEU A 525 35.51 41.18 0.08
N ARG A 526 36.30 41.47 -0.96
CA ARG A 526 36.20 42.69 -1.77
C ARG A 526 34.90 42.73 -2.59
N LYS A 527 34.53 41.64 -3.27
CA LYS A 527 33.22 41.50 -3.95
C LYS A 527 32.06 41.56 -2.97
N MET A 528 32.21 41.02 -1.77
CA MET A 528 31.22 41.12 -0.69
C MET A 528 31.12 42.52 -0.06
N ALA A 529 32.12 43.38 -0.24
CA ALA A 529 32.06 44.79 0.13
C ALA A 529 31.38 45.64 -0.97
N GLU A 530 31.26 45.12 -2.20
CA GLU A 530 30.45 45.72 -3.26
C GLU A 530 28.93 45.54 -2.98
N ASP A 531 28.54 44.46 -2.30
CA ASP A 531 27.16 44.20 -1.85
C ASP A 531 26.80 45.01 -0.58
N GLU A 532 25.94 46.02 -0.77
CA GLU A 532 25.00 46.73 0.15
C GLU A 532 25.12 46.60 1.69
N LEU A 533 26.35 46.62 2.24
CA LEU A 533 26.62 46.85 3.66
C LEU A 533 26.66 48.35 4.04
N PRO A 534 26.45 48.70 5.32
CA PRO A 534 26.84 49.99 5.89
C PRO A 534 28.25 50.42 5.47
N GLN A 535 28.42 51.69 5.05
CA GLN A 535 29.69 52.20 4.53
C GLN A 535 30.86 51.97 5.51
N GLU A 536 30.63 52.17 6.80
CA GLU A 536 31.62 51.97 7.87
C GLU A 536 32.08 50.51 8.01
N LEU A 537 31.18 49.55 7.75
CA LEU A 537 31.53 48.13 7.77
C LEU A 537 32.23 47.71 6.47
N LYS A 538 31.86 48.30 5.32
CA LYS A 538 32.56 48.09 4.04
C LYS A 538 34.04 48.46 4.16
N ASP A 539 34.33 49.63 4.70
CA ASP A 539 35.70 50.13 4.86
C ASP A 539 36.54 49.20 5.76
N ARG A 540 35.92 48.64 6.82
CA ARG A 540 36.57 47.66 7.72
C ARG A 540 36.76 46.28 7.10
N VAL A 541 35.83 45.82 6.25
CA VAL A 541 35.98 44.57 5.48
C VAL A 541 37.16 44.68 4.52
N ILE A 542 37.28 45.81 3.82
CA ILE A 542 38.37 46.07 2.87
C ILE A 542 39.71 46.17 3.61
N ALA A 543 39.77 46.91 4.71
CA ALA A 543 40.99 47.04 5.51
C ALA A 543 41.47 45.69 6.10
N ALA A 544 40.54 44.84 6.54
CA ALA A 544 40.87 43.50 7.04
C ALA A 544 41.39 42.59 5.92
N ALA A 545 40.82 42.66 4.71
CA ALA A 545 41.30 41.94 3.54
C ALA A 545 42.72 42.37 3.16
N ASP A 546 42.98 43.69 3.09
CA ASP A 546 44.30 44.24 2.75
C ASP A 546 45.38 43.87 3.78
N LYS A 547 45.02 43.89 5.08
CA LYS A 547 45.94 43.49 6.16
C LYS A 547 46.33 42.02 6.06
N MET A 548 45.37 41.17 5.69
CA MET A 548 45.63 39.75 5.45
C MET A 548 46.56 39.56 4.23
N ASP A 549 46.48 40.44 3.22
CA ASP A 549 47.21 40.27 1.94
C ASP A 549 48.68 40.53 2.17
N LYS A 550 48.94 41.59 2.94
CA LYS A 550 50.26 41.94 3.42
C LYS A 550 50.83 40.85 4.33
N ALA A 551 50.11 40.41 5.34
CA ALA A 551 50.60 39.43 6.31
C ALA A 551 50.93 38.07 5.66
N LYS A 552 50.17 37.66 4.64
CA LYS A 552 50.46 36.42 3.90
C LYS A 552 51.70 36.56 3.03
N THR A 553 51.87 37.71 2.37
CA THR A 553 53.05 38.02 1.57
C THR A 553 54.32 38.00 2.43
N ASP A 554 54.27 38.63 3.61
CA ASP A 554 55.39 38.68 4.55
C ASP A 554 55.75 37.28 5.07
N TYR A 555 54.76 36.42 5.33
CA TYR A 555 54.97 35.03 5.73
C TYR A 555 55.62 34.19 4.62
N ASP A 556 55.16 34.32 3.37
CA ASP A 556 55.70 33.58 2.25
C ASP A 556 57.16 33.95 1.96
N GLN A 557 57.49 35.23 2.09
CA GLN A 557 58.87 35.69 1.99
C GLN A 557 59.74 35.13 3.13
N ALA A 558 59.26 35.14 4.37
CA ALA A 558 59.99 34.60 5.51
C ALA A 558 60.16 33.07 5.45
N LYS A 559 59.17 32.34 4.90
CA LYS A 559 59.27 30.89 4.65
C LYS A 559 60.32 30.59 3.59
N LYS A 560 60.36 31.37 2.50
CA LYS A 560 61.39 31.24 1.47
C LYS A 560 62.80 31.49 2.02
N GLU A 561 62.99 32.51 2.85
CA GLU A 561 64.26 32.77 3.54
C GLU A 561 64.69 31.60 4.45
N TYR A 562 63.73 30.88 5.05
CA TYR A 562 64.00 29.70 5.87
C TYR A 562 64.39 28.47 5.04
N ASP A 563 63.71 28.25 3.91
CA ASP A 563 63.97 27.12 3.03
C ASP A 563 65.32 27.24 2.30
N GLU A 564 65.75 28.47 1.99
CA GLU A 564 67.03 28.77 1.33
C GLU A 564 68.23 28.83 2.29
N ALA A 565 68.01 28.84 3.61
CA ALA A 565 69.08 28.90 4.61
C ALA A 565 69.88 27.59 4.70
N THR A 566 71.20 27.67 4.47
CA THR A 566 72.07 26.47 4.39
C THR A 566 72.88 26.21 5.66
N THR A 567 73.13 27.23 6.48
CA THR A 567 73.84 27.08 7.75
C THR A 567 72.89 27.00 8.96
N PRO A 568 73.28 26.32 10.05
CA PRO A 568 72.45 26.24 11.26
C PRO A 568 72.11 27.61 11.87
N GLU A 569 73.01 28.58 11.76
CA GLU A 569 72.84 29.94 12.31
C GLU A 569 71.87 30.79 11.48
N GLU A 570 71.95 30.70 10.15
CA GLU A 570 70.99 31.33 9.23
C GLU A 570 69.60 30.72 9.37
N LYS A 571 69.53 29.39 9.50
CA LYS A 571 68.26 28.67 9.66
C LYS A 571 67.57 29.02 10.98
N SER A 572 68.34 29.30 12.04
CA SER A 572 67.80 29.77 13.32
C SER A 572 67.18 31.17 13.18
N LYS A 573 67.90 32.13 12.58
CA LYS A 573 67.40 33.51 12.37
C LYS A 573 66.20 33.55 11.42
N ALA A 574 66.23 32.78 10.33
CA ALA A 574 65.12 32.68 9.39
C ALA A 574 63.89 32.02 10.02
N LYS A 575 64.08 31.05 10.92
CA LYS A 575 62.98 30.44 11.69
C LYS A 575 62.29 31.44 12.62
N GLU A 576 63.05 32.33 13.27
CA GLU A 576 62.47 33.38 14.11
C GLU A 576 61.67 34.41 13.29
N LYS A 577 62.19 34.85 12.14
CA LYS A 577 61.45 35.72 11.20
C LYS A 577 60.17 35.06 10.70
N MET A 578 60.24 33.78 10.29
CA MET A 578 59.07 33.02 9.84
C MET A 578 58.02 32.93 10.96
N LYS A 579 58.45 32.68 12.20
CA LYS A 579 57.54 32.64 13.36
C LYS A 579 56.90 33.99 13.66
N ALA A 580 57.63 35.10 13.50
CA ALA A 580 57.08 36.45 13.66
C ALA A 580 56.05 36.77 12.58
N ALA A 581 56.35 36.50 11.31
CA ALA A 581 55.43 36.69 10.18
C ALA A 581 54.19 35.78 10.29
N GLN A 582 54.37 34.55 10.79
CA GLN A 582 53.26 33.64 11.08
C GLN A 582 52.32 34.23 12.14
N SER A 583 52.86 34.84 13.20
CA SER A 583 52.04 35.48 14.22
C SER A 583 51.21 36.64 13.67
N GLN A 584 51.76 37.43 12.75
CA GLN A 584 51.05 38.53 12.10
C GLN A 584 49.95 38.02 11.15
N LEU A 585 50.18 36.91 10.46
CA LEU A 585 49.16 36.25 9.63
C LEU A 585 48.00 35.71 10.47
N GLU A 586 48.28 35.11 11.62
CA GLU A 586 47.24 34.66 12.56
C GLU A 586 46.42 35.82 13.14
N GLU A 587 47.05 36.98 13.37
CA GLU A 587 46.33 38.18 13.81
C GLU A 587 45.42 38.75 12.71
N ALA A 588 45.89 38.80 11.46
CA ALA A 588 45.08 39.24 10.34
C ALA A 588 43.88 38.30 10.07
N LYS A 589 44.05 36.98 10.23
CA LYS A 589 42.95 36.00 10.15
C LYS A 589 41.84 36.30 11.17
N LYS A 590 42.22 36.58 12.42
CA LYS A 590 41.26 36.92 13.49
C LYS A 590 40.47 38.19 13.20
N GLU A 591 41.08 39.17 12.55
CA GLU A 591 40.39 40.41 12.17
C GLU A 591 39.36 40.17 11.07
N VAL A 592 39.69 39.36 10.07
CA VAL A 592 38.74 38.94 9.02
C VAL A 592 37.55 38.16 9.61
N GLU A 593 37.82 37.22 10.53
CA GLU A 593 36.77 36.48 11.23
C GLU A 593 35.86 37.42 12.05
N ALA A 594 36.44 38.41 12.73
CA ALA A 594 35.70 39.37 13.53
C ALA A 594 34.75 40.23 12.67
N VAL A 595 35.23 40.75 11.55
CA VAL A 595 34.42 41.57 10.63
C VAL A 595 33.34 40.74 9.95
N ASN A 596 33.63 39.50 9.56
CA ASN A 596 32.62 38.59 8.99
C ASN A 596 31.51 38.25 10.01
N LYS A 597 31.88 38.05 11.28
CA LYS A 597 30.91 37.80 12.36
C LYS A 597 29.99 39.00 12.60
N GLU A 598 30.52 40.22 12.47
CA GLU A 598 29.73 41.45 12.58
C GLU A 598 28.73 41.60 11.44
N LYS A 599 29.15 41.30 10.20
CA LYS A 599 28.26 41.22 9.03
C LYS A 599 27.11 40.23 9.24
N GLN A 600 27.41 39.01 9.66
CA GLN A 600 26.39 37.97 9.91
C GLN A 600 25.38 38.39 10.99
N LYS A 601 25.86 39.11 12.02
CA LYS A 601 24.99 39.63 13.10
C LYS A 601 24.02 40.69 12.58
N LEU A 602 24.44 41.57 11.66
CA LEU A 602 23.58 42.59 11.06
C LEU A 602 22.51 41.98 10.14
N ILE A 603 22.90 41.03 9.28
CA ILE A 603 21.95 40.34 8.38
C ILE A 603 20.90 39.58 9.18
N LYS A 604 21.32 38.90 10.25
CA LYS A 604 20.40 38.20 11.16
C LYS A 604 19.45 39.16 11.86
N ALA A 605 19.95 40.30 12.34
CA ALA A 605 19.10 41.31 12.98
C ALA A 605 18.04 41.89 12.02
N ALA A 606 18.40 42.15 10.76
CA ALA A 606 17.44 42.59 9.75
C ALA A 606 16.40 41.50 9.41
N SER A 607 16.85 40.25 9.28
CA SER A 607 15.96 39.10 9.03
C SER A 607 14.97 38.86 10.17
N ASP A 608 15.41 39.04 11.41
CA ASP A 608 14.59 38.95 12.61
C ASP A 608 13.49 40.04 12.65
N LEU A 609 13.78 41.24 12.17
CA LEU A 609 12.78 42.32 12.06
C LEU A 609 11.76 42.04 10.95
N ILE A 610 12.23 41.55 9.80
CA ILE A 610 11.36 41.17 8.69
C ILE A 610 10.42 40.04 9.09
N ILE A 611 10.90 38.97 9.75
CA ILE A 611 10.02 37.88 10.17
C ILE A 611 9.03 38.31 11.26
N LYS A 612 9.41 39.23 12.15
CA LYS A 612 8.49 39.83 13.13
C LYS A 612 7.39 40.62 12.43
N ALA A 613 7.75 41.43 11.43
CA ALA A 613 6.80 42.19 10.62
C ALA A 613 5.84 41.27 9.86
N ILE A 614 6.34 40.19 9.24
CA ILE A 614 5.52 39.19 8.54
C ILE A 614 4.54 38.51 9.49
N LYS A 615 4.98 38.12 10.70
CA LYS A 615 4.12 37.50 11.71
C LYS A 615 3.07 38.47 12.26
N SER A 616 3.43 39.72 12.50
CA SER A 616 2.46 40.77 12.87
C SER A 616 1.44 40.96 11.75
N LEU A 617 1.90 41.07 10.51
CA LEU A 617 1.04 41.31 9.35
C LEU A 617 0.04 40.16 9.13
N LYS A 618 0.48 38.91 9.36
CA LYS A 618 -0.40 37.74 9.31
C LYS A 618 -1.56 37.81 10.30
N ASN A 619 -1.36 38.43 11.47
CA ASN A 619 -2.42 38.61 12.45
C ASN A 619 -3.35 39.78 12.09
N ASP A 620 -2.81 40.82 11.44
CA ASP A 620 -3.55 42.03 11.07
C ASP A 620 -4.44 41.81 9.83
N ILE A 621 -4.00 40.97 8.89
CA ILE A 621 -4.74 40.68 7.65
C ILE A 621 -5.66 39.49 7.83
N LYS A 622 -6.98 39.75 7.77
CA LYS A 622 -7.98 38.70 7.60
C LYS A 622 -7.96 38.23 6.15
N THR A 623 -7.43 37.04 5.90
CA THR A 623 -7.57 36.39 4.58
C THR A 623 -8.96 35.78 4.50
N GLY A 624 -9.84 36.28 3.65
CA GLY A 624 -11.23 35.82 3.58
C GLY A 624 -11.32 34.41 3.00
N ASP A 625 -11.45 33.40 3.86
CA ASP A 625 -11.60 32.01 3.44
C ASP A 625 -12.86 31.79 2.57
N SER A 626 -13.86 32.65 2.73
CA SER A 626 -15.07 32.65 1.90
C SER A 626 -14.94 33.39 0.57
N ASP A 627 -13.86 34.14 0.32
CA ASP A 627 -13.75 35.00 -0.88
C ASP A 627 -13.65 34.17 -2.16
N LYS A 628 -12.98 33.01 -2.12
CA LYS A 628 -12.96 32.05 -3.22
C LYS A 628 -14.36 31.55 -3.56
N GLN A 629 -15.14 31.18 -2.54
CA GLN A 629 -16.50 30.67 -2.72
C GLN A 629 -17.44 31.77 -3.21
N ASN A 630 -17.32 32.99 -2.66
CA ASN A 630 -18.10 34.15 -3.09
C ASN A 630 -17.84 34.50 -4.56
N TYR A 631 -16.57 34.47 -4.99
CA TYR A 631 -16.20 34.67 -6.39
C TYR A 631 -16.77 33.58 -7.31
N GLN A 632 -16.63 32.30 -6.95
CA GLN A 632 -17.15 31.20 -7.77
C GLN A 632 -18.68 31.22 -7.87
N ASN A 633 -19.38 31.44 -6.75
CA ASN A 633 -20.84 31.56 -6.74
C ASN A 633 -21.32 32.72 -7.63
N ALA A 634 -20.65 33.87 -7.59
CA ALA A 634 -20.98 35.01 -8.43
C ALA A 634 -20.68 34.75 -9.92
N LEU A 635 -19.57 34.05 -10.22
CA LEU A 635 -19.21 33.65 -11.59
C LEU A 635 -20.24 32.69 -12.19
N ASP A 636 -20.65 31.67 -11.44
CA ASP A 636 -21.61 30.66 -11.88
C ASP A 636 -23.02 31.26 -12.07
N ALA A 637 -23.42 32.17 -11.17
CA ALA A 637 -24.67 32.92 -11.31
C ALA A 637 -24.69 33.76 -12.59
N LEU A 638 -23.59 34.43 -12.92
CA LEU A 638 -23.49 35.27 -14.12
C LEU A 638 -23.44 34.43 -15.41
N LYS A 639 -22.70 33.32 -15.42
CA LYS A 639 -22.69 32.35 -16.53
C LYS A 639 -24.08 31.79 -16.83
N SER A 640 -24.84 31.46 -15.78
CA SER A 640 -26.19 30.92 -15.92
C SER A 640 -27.15 31.91 -16.57
N GLN A 641 -27.04 33.20 -16.25
CA GLN A 641 -27.84 34.27 -16.89
C GLN A 641 -27.54 34.41 -18.39
N VAL A 642 -26.27 34.31 -18.78
CA VAL A 642 -25.85 34.35 -20.20
C VAL A 642 -26.42 33.15 -20.98
N VAL A 643 -26.34 31.93 -20.42
CA VAL A 643 -26.87 30.70 -21.04
C VAL A 643 -28.38 30.75 -21.27
N THR A 644 -29.16 31.22 -20.28
CA THR A 644 -30.61 31.29 -20.38
C THR A 644 -31.12 32.27 -21.45
N ASN A 645 -30.32 33.29 -21.78
CA ASN A 645 -30.71 34.32 -22.74
C ASN A 645 -30.22 34.03 -24.17
N ALA A 646 -29.13 33.28 -24.33
CA ALA A 646 -28.56 32.91 -25.63
C ALA A 646 -29.02 31.55 -26.18
N GLY A 647 -29.63 30.69 -25.35
CA GLY A 647 -30.17 29.39 -25.77
C GLY A 647 -29.13 28.28 -26.00
N GLU A 648 -27.84 28.56 -25.79
CA GLU A 648 -26.74 27.59 -25.93
C GLU A 648 -25.88 27.52 -24.65
N THR A 649 -25.32 26.35 -24.36
CA THR A 649 -24.43 26.11 -23.21
C THR A 649 -23.03 26.66 -23.48
N LEU A 650 -22.55 27.55 -22.60
CA LEU A 650 -21.20 28.11 -22.69
C LEU A 650 -20.11 27.02 -22.52
N PRO A 651 -18.98 27.09 -23.26
CA PRO A 651 -17.87 26.13 -23.14
C PRO A 651 -17.25 26.10 -21.73
N SER A 652 -16.82 24.90 -21.30
CA SER A 652 -16.06 24.74 -20.05
C SER A 652 -14.68 25.42 -20.18
N GLY A 653 -14.43 26.46 -19.38
CA GLY A 653 -13.16 27.19 -19.36
C GLY A 653 -13.30 28.70 -19.42
N TRP A 654 -14.50 29.22 -19.71
CA TRP A 654 -14.74 30.67 -19.76
C TRP A 654 -14.53 31.33 -18.39
N GLY A 655 -13.70 32.36 -18.36
CA GLY A 655 -13.40 33.21 -17.21
C GLY A 655 -14.09 34.58 -17.28
N VAL A 656 -13.69 35.51 -16.41
CA VAL A 656 -14.27 36.86 -16.35
C VAL A 656 -13.99 37.68 -17.61
N ALA A 657 -12.82 37.48 -18.24
CA ALA A 657 -12.45 38.14 -19.49
C ALA A 657 -13.38 37.75 -20.66
N ASP A 658 -13.80 36.49 -20.71
CA ASP A 658 -14.72 35.97 -21.73
C ASP A 658 -16.17 36.47 -21.54
N LEU A 659 -16.52 36.85 -20.30
CA LEU A 659 -17.81 37.49 -19.99
C LEU A 659 -17.83 38.98 -20.39
N GLY A 660 -16.67 39.64 -20.42
CA GLY A 660 -16.53 41.02 -20.90
C GLY A 660 -16.61 41.12 -22.42
N THR A 661 -16.08 40.15 -23.16
CA THR A 661 -16.18 40.09 -24.64
C THR A 661 -17.59 39.70 -25.11
N ALA A 662 -18.27 38.82 -24.37
CA ALA A 662 -19.68 38.49 -24.61
C ALA A 662 -20.63 39.71 -24.48
N GLU A 663 -20.23 40.76 -23.74
CA GLU A 663 -20.98 42.01 -23.61
C GLU A 663 -20.96 42.86 -24.90
N GLU A 664 -19.94 42.72 -25.75
CA GLU A 664 -19.83 43.44 -27.04
C GLU A 664 -20.62 42.75 -28.15
N GLU A 665 -20.82 41.43 -28.07
CA GLU A 665 -21.47 40.62 -29.12
C GLU A 665 -22.98 40.39 -28.89
N ALA A 666 -23.52 40.72 -27.71
CA ALA A 666 -24.95 40.51 -27.39
C ALA A 666 -25.87 41.56 -28.02
N SER A 667 -26.94 41.12 -28.71
CA SER A 667 -27.92 42.02 -29.35
C SER A 667 -28.77 42.84 -28.36
N ASP A 668 -29.24 44.03 -28.78
CA ASP A 668 -30.02 44.99 -27.96
C ASP A 668 -31.31 44.41 -27.34
N GLN A 669 -31.79 43.25 -27.80
CA GLN A 669 -33.01 42.60 -27.31
C GLN A 669 -32.72 41.56 -26.20
N VAL A 670 -31.46 41.18 -25.98
CA VAL A 670 -31.03 40.10 -25.08
C VAL A 670 -30.71 40.59 -23.66
N MET A 671 -30.48 41.91 -23.46
CA MET A 671 -30.23 42.48 -22.14
C MET A 671 -31.06 43.75 -21.91
N SER A 672 -32.25 43.58 -21.31
CA SER A 672 -33.16 44.69 -20.97
C SER A 672 -32.59 45.70 -19.97
N ASP A 673 -31.40 45.47 -19.40
CA ASP A 673 -30.61 46.53 -18.77
C ASP A 673 -29.11 46.22 -18.80
N ARG A 674 -28.45 46.47 -19.95
CA ARG A 674 -27.00 46.28 -20.16
C ARG A 674 -26.15 46.83 -19.00
N ARG A 675 -26.57 47.96 -18.40
CA ARG A 675 -25.91 48.58 -17.25
C ARG A 675 -25.83 47.68 -16.02
N GLN A 676 -26.87 46.89 -15.76
CA GLN A 676 -26.92 45.97 -14.62
C GLN A 676 -25.91 44.83 -14.79
N PHE A 677 -25.81 44.28 -16.01
CA PHE A 677 -24.83 43.25 -16.33
C PHE A 677 -23.40 43.78 -16.23
N THR A 678 -23.11 44.95 -16.82
CA THR A 678 -21.79 45.60 -16.68
C THR A 678 -21.42 45.80 -15.22
N GLN A 679 -22.39 46.16 -14.37
CA GLN A 679 -22.16 46.31 -12.93
C GLN A 679 -21.84 44.97 -12.25
N GLN A 680 -22.55 43.90 -12.59
CA GLN A 680 -22.29 42.56 -12.06
C GLN A 680 -20.91 42.02 -12.48
N VAL A 681 -20.48 42.30 -13.71
CA VAL A 681 -19.12 41.97 -14.19
C VAL A 681 -18.07 42.74 -13.37
N ARG A 682 -18.28 44.04 -13.11
CA ARG A 682 -17.38 44.84 -12.25
C ARG A 682 -17.33 44.34 -10.80
N ASP A 683 -18.46 43.95 -10.24
CA ASP A 683 -18.53 43.37 -8.90
C ASP A 683 -17.78 42.02 -8.85
N LEU A 684 -17.86 41.23 -9.92
CA LEU A 684 -17.13 39.97 -10.07
C LEU A 684 -15.61 40.17 -10.15
N TYR A 685 -15.12 41.18 -10.87
CA TYR A 685 -13.70 41.56 -10.85
C TYR A 685 -13.24 41.95 -9.45
N SER A 686 -14.07 42.67 -8.69
CA SER A 686 -13.77 43.05 -7.31
C SER A 686 -13.66 41.83 -6.39
N LEU A 687 -14.53 40.83 -6.57
CA LEU A 687 -14.45 39.55 -5.86
C LEU A 687 -13.22 38.72 -6.27
N LYS A 688 -12.86 38.68 -7.56
CA LYS A 688 -11.64 38.01 -8.07
C LYS A 688 -10.40 38.60 -7.42
N LEU A 689 -10.31 39.93 -7.35
CA LEU A 689 -9.19 40.64 -6.71
C LEU A 689 -9.08 40.31 -5.21
N LEU A 690 -10.19 40.29 -4.48
CA LEU A 690 -10.20 39.91 -3.05
C LEU A 690 -9.72 38.48 -2.83
N TYR A 691 -10.18 37.54 -3.68
CA TYR A 691 -9.74 36.15 -3.67
C TYR A 691 -8.22 36.01 -3.92
N ILE A 692 -7.72 36.60 -5.01
CA ILE A 692 -6.29 36.53 -5.37
C ILE A 692 -5.41 37.17 -4.30
N ARG A 693 -5.83 38.33 -3.78
CA ARG A 693 -5.18 38.99 -2.64
C ARG A 693 -5.07 38.02 -1.47
N GLY A 694 -6.18 37.41 -1.06
CA GLY A 694 -6.18 36.44 0.05
C GLY A 694 -5.19 35.28 -0.14
N GLU A 695 -5.17 34.67 -1.33
CA GLU A 695 -4.26 33.55 -1.64
C GLU A 695 -2.79 33.97 -1.71
N LEU A 696 -2.50 35.14 -2.27
CA LEU A 696 -1.13 35.66 -2.37
C LEU A 696 -0.54 35.92 -0.98
N PHE A 697 -1.31 36.55 -0.08
CA PHE A 697 -0.90 36.76 1.31
C PHE A 697 -0.70 35.42 2.05
N LYS A 698 -1.60 34.44 1.87
CA LYS A 698 -1.44 33.09 2.45
C LYS A 698 -0.17 32.39 1.98
N ALA A 699 0.09 32.42 0.67
CA ALA A 699 1.28 31.82 0.08
C ALA A 699 2.57 32.50 0.59
N PHE A 700 2.58 33.83 0.63
CA PHE A 700 3.70 34.62 1.12
C PHE A 700 4.01 34.31 2.61
N PHE A 701 3.00 34.32 3.48
CA PHE A 701 3.17 34.00 4.90
C PHE A 701 3.61 32.56 5.16
N LYS A 702 3.21 31.63 4.29
CA LYS A 702 3.63 30.23 4.36
C LYS A 702 5.08 30.05 3.92
N TYR A 703 5.53 30.80 2.92
CA TYR A 703 6.88 30.68 2.38
C TYR A 703 7.92 31.34 3.28
N PHE A 704 7.63 32.51 3.85
CA PHE A 704 8.51 33.21 4.79
C PHE A 704 8.06 33.02 6.24
N ASP A 705 8.20 31.81 6.76
CA ASP A 705 7.74 31.42 8.10
C ASP A 705 8.81 31.54 9.22
N SER A 706 10.08 31.70 8.83
CA SER A 706 11.24 31.64 9.72
C SER A 706 12.31 32.67 9.35
N SER A 707 13.08 33.09 10.37
CA SER A 707 14.18 34.05 10.20
C SER A 707 15.27 33.50 9.26
N ASP A 708 15.55 32.19 9.35
CA ASP A 708 16.54 31.53 8.50
C ASP A 708 16.12 31.57 7.02
N LYS A 709 14.84 31.30 6.71
CA LYS A 709 14.31 31.36 5.35
C LYS A 709 14.32 32.79 4.79
N VAL A 710 14.00 33.78 5.62
CA VAL A 710 14.12 35.21 5.28
C VAL A 710 15.58 35.55 4.97
N SER A 711 16.53 35.14 5.82
CA SER A 711 17.95 35.47 5.65
C SER A 711 18.58 34.92 4.36
N GLN A 712 18.06 33.79 3.85
CA GLN A 712 18.61 33.10 2.68
C GLN A 712 17.95 33.52 1.36
N GLU A 713 16.65 33.82 1.38
CA GLU A 713 15.86 33.92 0.15
C GLU A 713 15.12 35.26 -0.01
N PHE A 714 14.89 36.04 1.05
CA PHE A 714 14.09 37.26 0.97
C PHE A 714 14.69 38.29 0.01
N GLY A 715 16.01 38.50 0.05
CA GLY A 715 16.71 39.43 -0.85
C GLY A 715 16.67 39.04 -2.34
N LYS A 716 16.19 37.84 -2.68
CA LYS A 716 16.05 37.36 -4.06
C LYS A 716 14.61 37.44 -4.56
N ASP A 717 13.64 37.75 -3.71
CA ASP A 717 12.23 37.76 -4.05
C ASP A 717 11.85 39.01 -4.85
N PRO A 718 11.45 38.87 -6.14
CA PRO A 718 11.11 40.00 -6.98
C PRO A 718 9.71 40.55 -6.68
N VAL A 719 8.80 39.73 -6.14
CA VAL A 719 7.39 40.09 -5.89
C VAL A 719 7.29 41.15 -4.80
N VAL A 720 8.11 41.04 -3.77
CA VAL A 720 8.15 42.02 -2.66
C VAL A 720 9.33 42.97 -2.73
N ASN A 721 10.01 43.04 -3.87
CA ASN A 721 11.24 43.82 -4.06
C ASN A 721 12.23 43.62 -2.88
N GLY A 722 12.44 42.36 -2.51
CA GLY A 722 13.05 42.00 -1.23
C GLY A 722 14.49 42.48 -1.08
N ARG A 723 15.21 42.70 -2.18
CA ARG A 723 16.55 43.33 -2.20
C ARG A 723 16.49 44.77 -1.69
N GLN A 724 15.63 45.60 -2.29
CA GLN A 724 15.49 47.02 -1.92
C GLN A 724 14.95 47.17 -0.49
N LEU A 725 13.98 46.33 -0.12
CA LEU A 725 13.40 46.39 1.22
C LEU A 725 14.42 45.99 2.30
N LEU A 726 15.26 44.98 2.05
CA LEU A 726 16.34 44.59 2.97
C LEU A 726 17.37 45.71 3.16
N LYS A 727 17.72 46.41 2.08
CA LYS A 727 18.61 47.58 2.11
C LYS A 727 18.08 48.68 3.01
N GLU A 728 16.81 49.05 2.86
CA GLU A 728 16.19 50.11 3.65
C GLU A 728 16.06 49.73 5.13
N VAL A 729 15.80 48.44 5.44
CA VAL A 729 15.80 47.92 6.81
C VAL A 729 17.19 48.00 7.44
N LEU A 730 18.24 47.61 6.72
CA LEU A 730 19.62 47.69 7.20
C LEU A 730 20.04 49.14 7.47
N GLN A 731 19.68 50.07 6.57
CA GLN A 731 19.95 51.49 6.73
C GLN A 731 19.23 52.06 7.96
N LYS A 732 17.93 51.80 8.12
CA LYS A 732 17.16 52.25 9.29
C LYS A 732 17.71 51.68 10.60
N LYS A 733 18.20 50.44 10.58
CA LYS A 733 18.84 49.82 11.75
C LYS A 733 20.17 50.49 12.10
N GLN A 734 20.95 50.87 11.09
CA GLN A 734 22.17 51.65 11.26
C GLN A 734 21.88 53.06 11.81
N ASP A 735 20.82 53.70 11.33
CA ASP A 735 20.35 55.01 11.79
C ASP A 735 19.68 54.96 13.18
N LYS A 736 19.68 53.79 13.83
CA LYS A 736 19.11 53.52 15.17
C LYS A 736 17.61 53.86 15.27
N VAL A 737 16.89 53.72 14.17
CA VAL A 737 15.42 53.82 14.16
C VAL A 737 14.84 52.72 15.07
N PRO A 738 13.83 53.00 15.91
CA PRO A 738 13.20 52.01 16.78
C PRO A 738 12.67 50.80 15.99
N ASP A 739 12.79 49.60 16.57
CA ASP A 739 12.41 48.34 15.90
C ASP A 739 10.94 48.31 15.49
N ASP A 740 10.06 48.92 16.29
CA ASP A 740 8.62 48.98 16.01
C ASP A 740 8.32 49.87 14.78
N GLU A 741 9.04 50.97 14.60
CA GLU A 741 8.93 51.82 13.41
C GLU A 741 9.46 51.12 12.16
N ILE A 742 10.53 50.35 12.29
CA ILE A 742 11.07 49.52 11.21
C ILE A 742 10.06 48.42 10.83
N ILE A 743 9.43 47.79 11.82
CA ILE A 743 8.40 46.77 11.60
C ILE A 743 7.19 47.35 10.85
N GLU A 744 6.69 48.51 11.24
CA GLU A 744 5.58 49.17 10.53
C GLU A 744 5.95 49.61 9.10
N PHE A 745 7.19 50.07 8.90
CA PHE A 745 7.71 50.32 7.56
C PHE A 745 7.75 49.05 6.70
N ILE A 746 8.20 47.92 7.26
CA ILE A 746 8.22 46.64 6.53
C ILE A 746 6.80 46.19 6.21
N LYS A 747 5.87 46.27 7.16
CA LYS A 747 4.46 45.89 6.97
C LYS A 747 3.80 46.68 5.84
N SER A 748 3.92 48.01 5.88
CA SER A 748 3.35 48.89 4.85
C SER A 748 3.93 48.62 3.46
N SER A 749 5.24 48.38 3.37
CA SER A 749 5.91 48.02 2.12
C SER A 749 5.43 46.68 1.57
N LEU A 750 5.33 45.65 2.42
CA LEU A 750 4.84 44.33 2.02
C LEU A 750 3.37 44.36 1.57
N ILE A 751 2.52 45.13 2.27
CA ILE A 751 1.12 45.33 1.85
C ILE A 751 1.08 45.92 0.45
N LYS A 752 1.82 47.00 0.22
CA LYS A 752 1.86 47.69 -1.08
C LYS A 752 2.26 46.73 -2.20
N TYR A 753 3.39 46.03 -2.06
CA TYR A 753 3.90 45.15 -3.12
C TYR A 753 2.97 43.97 -3.42
N LEU A 754 2.42 43.33 -2.38
CA LEU A 754 1.49 42.22 -2.56
C LEU A 754 0.14 42.67 -3.13
N GLU A 755 -0.34 43.87 -2.79
CA GLU A 755 -1.56 44.43 -3.38
C GLU A 755 -1.39 44.85 -4.84
N GLU A 756 -0.23 45.40 -5.21
CA GLU A 756 0.12 45.69 -6.60
C GLU A 756 0.17 44.40 -7.44
N THR A 757 0.83 43.36 -6.92
CA THR A 757 0.90 42.05 -7.59
C THR A 757 -0.48 41.40 -7.71
N ALA A 758 -1.30 41.44 -6.66
CA ALA A 758 -2.65 40.88 -6.69
C ALA A 758 -3.54 41.57 -7.74
N LYS A 759 -3.34 42.88 -7.98
CA LYS A 759 -4.01 43.60 -9.05
C LYS A 759 -3.57 43.08 -10.42
N GLU A 760 -2.27 43.01 -10.68
CA GLU A 760 -1.72 42.51 -11.95
C GLU A 760 -2.27 41.11 -12.30
N VAL A 761 -2.19 40.17 -11.36
CA VAL A 761 -2.68 38.78 -11.54
C VAL A 761 -4.21 38.72 -11.67
N SER A 762 -4.95 39.70 -11.16
CA SER A 762 -6.41 39.74 -11.30
C SER A 762 -6.88 40.19 -12.69
N TYR A 763 -6.06 40.98 -13.40
CA TYR A 763 -6.35 41.49 -14.73
C TYR A 763 -6.03 40.47 -15.84
N GLU A 764 -5.06 39.59 -15.61
CA GLU A 764 -4.84 38.36 -16.40
C GLU A 764 -5.95 37.33 -16.16
#